data_AF-A0A958A0H9-F1
#
_entry.id   AF-A0A958A0H9-F1
#
_cell.length_a   1.000
_cell.length_b   1.000
_cell.length_c   1.000
_cell.angle_alpha   90.00
_cell.angle_beta   90.00
_cell.angle_gamma   90.00
#
_symmetry.space_group_name_H-M   'P 1'
#
loop_
_entity.id
_entity.type
_entity.pdbx_description
1 polymer ?
#
loop_
_entity_poly.entity_id
_entity_poly.type
_entity_poly.pdbx_seq_one_letter_code
_entity_poly.pdbx_strand_id
1 'polypeptide(L)'
;MLRIAIATIALIVGLSLGLAVYPHPVQADSPTPVPSTALESSDTESDSTVPGVPEPETYVKGVYMTYYAAGSDSYRRHIFNLLETTELNAVVIDIKGDFGLLSYQSDVITATAIGANDAPTITDWPALMQDFKARNIYTIARIVVFKDDYLAHAHPEWAVKTTGGQLWLDGENLPWLEAFQEGVWDYNIALAVEAAERGFDEIQFDYVRFPTDGNLSSIDYSLPEVNAAVRTAAISSFLAKAKAALTPYNAKLAADVFGYTTWNEGDFGIGQDLPQIAAHLDVLSPMVYPSTYGYGLPGLPQYNDLIIAHPYAVVYESMLRAMAKVKPANPDIILRPWIQDFPDYAFDRRTYTPAEIREQMLGAYDSGSGGWLLWDPRVEYTADALVTTTTANYPPYEQGEIMILRYRNFGRTDTATQRSLAGFRQDLGQLRAAGFYPINLRDLAMGQTKYQQDLTKLAEEGWPSFQSDELLAHHLNGVPAGKRPVVLTFDGSHESQYRLLPNGDIDPNTAMGVLNAFHQQHPADWPLRATFFVQPAADQAEYTLFGQPELAEQKLQTLIDAGMEVGLYLPEDPETTYRETRRRLSGEATLETLLPGYEIDSLALETIDQAPALSLLQMGAFNGQEYDYPLITIVADTAALSPYSNLFTPHRIPRINIASETVIDWIDRYGNTPNRYFVSAGVIPDTYPVN
;
A
#
# COMPACT_ATOMS: atom_id res chain seq x y z
N MET A 1 -31.97 30.54 8.26
CA MET A 1 -30.72 31.21 8.69
C MET A 1 -29.64 30.24 9.19
N LEU A 2 -29.92 28.94 9.36
CA LEU A 2 -28.97 27.95 9.89
C LEU A 2 -28.05 27.26 8.86
N ARG A 3 -28.19 27.56 7.55
CA ARG A 3 -27.36 26.96 6.48
C ARG A 3 -26.12 27.78 6.10
N ILE A 4 -25.96 28.98 6.67
CA ILE A 4 -24.85 29.90 6.33
C ILE A 4 -23.67 29.75 7.31
N ALA A 5 -23.90 29.22 8.52
CA ALA A 5 -22.84 29.10 9.54
C ALA A 5 -21.84 27.96 9.29
N ILE A 6 -22.27 26.85 8.67
CA ILE A 6 -21.41 25.68 8.41
C ILE A 6 -20.36 25.97 7.32
N ALA A 7 -20.72 26.80 6.33
CA ALA A 7 -19.81 27.18 5.25
C ALA A 7 -18.73 28.20 5.67
N THR A 8 -18.95 28.95 6.75
CA THR A 8 -17.97 29.94 7.24
C THR A 8 -16.89 29.32 8.11
N ILE A 9 -17.17 28.20 8.77
CA ILE A 9 -16.19 27.49 9.63
C ILE A 9 -15.17 26.70 8.77
N ALA A 10 -15.63 26.02 7.71
CA ALA A 10 -14.73 25.31 6.79
C ALA A 10 -13.78 26.25 6.00
N LEU A 11 -14.18 27.52 5.80
CA LEU A 11 -13.37 28.50 5.08
C LEU A 11 -12.26 29.12 5.96
N ILE A 12 -12.43 29.14 7.28
CA ILE A 12 -11.48 29.80 8.21
C ILE A 12 -10.35 28.85 8.62
N VAL A 13 -10.62 27.55 8.78
CA VAL A 13 -9.59 26.52 9.05
C VAL A 13 -8.61 26.36 7.87
N GLY A 14 -9.06 26.61 6.64
CA GLY A 14 -8.20 26.59 5.45
C GLY A 14 -7.36 27.85 5.22
N LEU A 15 -7.57 28.93 5.98
CA LEU A 15 -6.95 30.24 5.74
C LEU A 15 -5.85 30.62 6.76
N SER A 16 -5.65 29.84 7.82
CA SER A 16 -4.65 30.07 8.87
C SER A 16 -3.23 29.54 8.53
N LEU A 17 -3.00 28.97 7.34
CA LEU A 17 -1.69 28.48 6.88
C LEU A 17 -0.93 29.44 5.94
N GLY A 18 -1.43 30.67 5.72
CA GLY A 18 -0.79 31.64 4.83
C GLY A 18 -0.17 32.83 5.56
N LEU A 19 1.15 33.01 5.41
CA LEU A 19 1.98 34.19 5.74
C LEU A 19 2.70 34.18 7.11
N ALA A 20 3.65 33.25 7.28
CA ALA A 20 4.83 33.52 8.11
C ALA A 20 5.99 34.01 7.22
N VAL A 21 6.34 35.29 7.35
CA VAL A 21 7.53 35.86 6.68
C VAL A 21 8.76 35.48 7.51
N TYR A 22 9.57 34.53 7.02
CA TYR A 22 10.86 34.20 7.62
C TYR A 22 12.02 34.93 6.91
N PRO A 23 13.05 35.40 7.64
CA PRO A 23 14.20 36.08 7.06
C PRO A 23 15.14 35.10 6.34
N HIS A 24 15.73 35.56 5.24
CA HIS A 24 16.63 34.80 4.36
C HIS A 24 17.81 34.14 5.10
N PRO A 25 18.18 32.88 4.78
CA PRO A 25 19.38 32.26 5.31
C PRO A 25 20.65 32.82 4.65
N VAL A 26 21.63 33.11 5.50
CA VAL A 26 22.99 33.49 5.13
C VAL A 26 23.69 32.30 4.46
N GLN A 27 24.33 32.58 3.34
CA GLN A 27 25.08 31.65 2.50
C GLN A 27 26.23 31.00 3.30
N ALA A 28 26.19 29.67 3.47
CA ALA A 28 27.28 28.89 4.04
C ALA A 28 28.07 28.20 2.92
N ASP A 29 29.39 28.30 2.98
CA ASP A 29 30.34 27.76 2.01
C ASP A 29 30.28 26.23 1.90
N SER A 30 30.41 25.74 0.66
CA SER A 30 30.39 24.33 0.28
C SER A 30 31.59 23.54 0.86
N PRO A 31 31.40 22.36 1.47
CA PRO A 31 32.50 21.44 1.73
C PRO A 31 32.83 20.58 0.50
N THR A 32 34.14 20.36 0.28
CA THR A 32 34.72 19.53 -0.79
C THR A 32 34.42 18.03 -0.63
N PRO A 33 34.35 17.26 -1.73
CA PRO A 33 34.05 15.83 -1.70
C PRO A 33 35.25 15.00 -1.23
N VAL A 34 34.99 13.99 -0.39
CA VAL A 34 35.95 12.95 0.03
C VAL A 34 35.72 11.68 -0.82
N PRO A 35 36.77 10.92 -1.21
CA PRO A 35 36.64 9.82 -2.17
C PRO A 35 35.97 8.59 -1.57
N SER A 36 35.13 7.93 -2.38
CA SER A 36 34.56 6.61 -2.13
C SER A 36 35.66 5.53 -2.18
N THR A 37 35.80 4.77 -1.10
CA THR A 37 36.54 3.50 -1.08
C THR A 37 35.55 2.37 -0.78
N ALA A 38 35.45 1.45 -1.74
CA ALA A 38 34.70 0.20 -1.64
C ALA A 38 35.15 -0.64 -0.44
N LEU A 39 34.20 -1.22 0.27
CA LEU A 39 34.43 -2.27 1.27
C LEU A 39 33.79 -3.56 0.77
N GLU A 40 34.63 -4.59 0.70
CA GLU A 40 34.33 -5.96 0.29
C GLU A 40 33.38 -6.65 1.27
N SER A 41 32.52 -7.50 0.70
CA SER A 41 31.56 -8.38 1.36
C SER A 41 32.25 -9.54 2.10
N SER A 42 31.90 -9.74 3.37
CA SER A 42 32.08 -11.04 4.04
C SER A 42 30.73 -11.54 4.54
N ASP A 43 30.30 -12.66 3.97
CA ASP A 43 29.10 -13.41 4.31
C ASP A 43 29.15 -13.93 5.74
N THR A 44 28.10 -13.62 6.51
CA THR A 44 27.62 -14.45 7.62
C THR A 44 26.11 -14.35 7.67
N GLU A 45 25.43 -15.48 7.41
CA GLU A 45 24.00 -15.69 7.64
C GLU A 45 23.64 -15.32 9.08
N SER A 46 22.79 -14.31 9.26
CA SER A 46 22.01 -14.12 10.48
C SER A 46 20.57 -13.78 10.10
N ASP A 47 19.69 -14.74 10.39
CA ASP A 47 18.27 -14.62 10.69
C ASP A 47 17.77 -13.16 10.82
N SER A 48 17.18 -12.63 9.75
CA SER A 48 16.72 -11.25 9.66
C SER A 48 15.19 -11.18 9.78
N THR A 49 14.65 -11.44 10.97
CA THR A 49 13.45 -10.69 11.38
C THR A 49 13.94 -9.33 11.84
N VAL A 50 13.67 -8.25 11.09
CA VAL A 50 13.89 -6.88 11.57
C VAL A 50 13.02 -6.69 12.81
N PRO A 51 13.58 -6.53 14.02
CA PRO A 51 12.75 -6.33 15.21
C PRO A 51 12.08 -4.96 15.12
N GLY A 52 10.75 -4.92 15.17
CA GLY A 52 10.00 -3.67 15.41
C GLY A 52 9.25 -3.07 14.23
N VAL A 53 9.04 -3.79 13.12
CA VAL A 53 7.99 -3.47 12.14
C VAL A 53 6.76 -4.31 12.49
N PRO A 54 5.57 -3.72 12.73
CA PRO A 54 4.36 -4.49 13.00
C PRO A 54 4.03 -5.41 11.81
N GLU A 55 3.63 -6.64 12.08
CA GLU A 55 3.15 -7.54 11.01
C GLU A 55 1.93 -6.90 10.31
N PRO A 56 1.71 -7.10 9.01
CA PRO A 56 0.60 -6.48 8.27
C PRO A 56 -0.79 -6.71 8.88
N GLU A 57 -0.99 -7.84 9.56
CA GLU A 57 -2.23 -8.17 10.29
C GLU A 57 -2.49 -7.28 11.50
N THR A 58 -1.47 -6.55 11.97
CA THR A 58 -1.52 -5.65 13.13
C THR A 58 -1.58 -4.17 12.77
N TYR A 59 -1.61 -3.83 11.46
CA TYR A 59 -1.70 -2.45 11.02
C TYR A 59 -3.02 -1.80 11.43
N VAL A 60 -2.92 -0.62 12.02
CA VAL A 60 -4.06 0.21 12.39
C VAL A 60 -4.36 1.19 11.27
N LYS A 61 -5.52 1.04 10.65
CA LYS A 61 -6.02 1.79 9.49
C LYS A 61 -7.27 2.53 9.92
N GLY A 62 -7.11 3.79 10.29
CA GLY A 62 -8.11 4.55 11.01
C GLY A 62 -8.70 5.71 10.23
N VAL A 63 -9.91 6.11 10.62
CA VAL A 63 -10.56 7.36 10.22
C VAL A 63 -10.87 8.20 11.44
N TYR A 64 -10.82 9.52 11.29
CA TYR A 64 -11.16 10.49 12.33
C TYR A 64 -12.68 10.76 12.43
N MET A 65 -13.14 10.97 13.66
CA MET A 65 -14.47 11.44 14.01
C MET A 65 -14.37 12.66 14.92
N THR A 66 -14.91 13.77 14.44
CA THR A 66 -15.06 14.98 15.28
C THR A 66 -15.98 14.72 16.46
N TYR A 67 -15.83 15.59 17.46
CA TYR A 67 -16.74 15.77 18.58
C TYR A 67 -18.22 15.68 18.21
N TYR A 68 -18.64 16.41 17.17
CA TYR A 68 -20.04 16.45 16.72
C TYR A 68 -20.44 15.24 15.89
N ALA A 69 -19.53 14.70 15.07
CA ALA A 69 -19.79 13.51 14.28
C ALA A 69 -20.02 12.29 15.17
N ALA A 70 -19.27 12.15 16.26
CA ALA A 70 -19.45 11.08 17.24
C ALA A 70 -20.84 11.12 17.92
N GLY A 71 -21.40 12.31 18.12
CA GLY A 71 -22.76 12.49 18.65
C GLY A 71 -23.89 12.28 17.63
N SER A 72 -23.59 12.29 16.33
CA SER A 72 -24.59 12.26 15.27
C SER A 72 -24.82 10.87 14.69
N ASP A 73 -26.08 10.41 14.70
CA ASP A 73 -26.47 9.11 14.12
C ASP A 73 -26.10 8.96 12.65
N SER A 74 -26.21 10.03 11.85
CA SER A 74 -25.91 9.94 10.42
C SER A 74 -24.42 9.75 10.16
N TYR A 75 -23.57 10.50 10.88
CA TYR A 75 -22.13 10.38 10.77
C TYR A 75 -21.64 9.05 11.35
N ARG A 76 -22.16 8.62 12.50
CA ARG A 76 -21.87 7.28 13.05
C ARG A 76 -22.18 6.17 12.04
N ARG A 77 -23.36 6.21 11.40
CA ARG A 77 -23.73 5.20 10.38
C ARG A 77 -22.80 5.24 9.18
N HIS A 78 -22.39 6.42 8.73
CA HIS A 78 -21.43 6.57 7.64
C HIS A 78 -20.09 5.91 7.99
N ILE A 79 -19.55 6.19 9.19
CA ILE A 79 -18.29 5.61 9.65
C ILE A 79 -18.39 4.10 9.86
N PHE A 80 -19.48 3.60 10.47
CA PHE A 80 -19.70 2.16 10.60
C PHE A 80 -19.79 1.47 9.25
N ASN A 81 -20.45 2.08 8.26
CA ASN A 81 -20.47 1.53 6.92
C ASN A 81 -19.06 1.40 6.34
N LEU A 82 -18.22 2.44 6.46
CA LEU A 82 -16.84 2.36 6.02
C LEU A 82 -16.04 1.27 6.74
N LEU A 83 -16.18 1.15 8.06
CA LEU A 83 -15.52 0.11 8.87
C LEU A 83 -15.98 -1.31 8.50
N GLU A 84 -17.25 -1.48 8.11
CA GLU A 84 -17.82 -2.79 7.77
C GLU A 84 -17.52 -3.18 6.31
N THR A 85 -17.46 -2.20 5.39
CA THR A 85 -17.34 -2.46 3.95
C THR A 85 -15.95 -2.24 3.40
N THR A 86 -14.97 -1.81 4.21
CA THR A 86 -13.61 -1.53 3.76
C THR A 86 -12.54 -2.12 4.68
N GLU A 87 -11.27 -1.94 4.32
CA GLU A 87 -10.11 -2.42 5.09
C GLU A 87 -9.85 -1.66 6.41
N LEU A 88 -10.64 -0.63 6.72
CA LEU A 88 -10.51 0.13 7.96
C LEU A 88 -10.80 -0.75 9.17
N ASN A 89 -10.01 -0.58 10.22
CA ASN A 89 -10.15 -1.35 11.46
C ASN A 89 -10.04 -0.48 12.72
N ALA A 90 -9.97 0.84 12.56
CA ALA A 90 -9.79 1.76 13.66
C ALA A 90 -10.57 3.07 13.50
N VAL A 91 -10.80 3.74 14.63
CA VAL A 91 -11.44 5.05 14.68
C VAL A 91 -10.75 5.94 15.71
N VAL A 92 -10.50 7.20 15.33
CA VAL A 92 -10.04 8.24 16.24
C VAL A 92 -11.21 9.12 16.60
N ILE A 93 -11.49 9.29 17.89
CA ILE A 93 -12.63 10.04 18.39
C ILE A 93 -12.13 11.17 19.28
N ASP A 94 -12.56 12.40 18.99
CA ASP A 94 -12.32 13.51 19.90
C ASP A 94 -13.04 13.32 21.23
N ILE A 95 -12.26 13.16 22.29
CA ILE A 95 -12.75 13.23 23.66
C ILE A 95 -12.73 14.66 24.17
N LYS A 96 -11.69 15.43 23.80
CA LYS A 96 -11.61 16.86 24.05
C LYS A 96 -11.11 17.60 22.81
N GLY A 97 -11.90 18.55 22.32
CA GLY A 97 -11.53 19.45 21.23
C GLY A 97 -10.70 20.65 21.71
N ASP A 98 -10.32 21.52 20.77
CA ASP A 98 -9.52 22.73 20.99
C ASP A 98 -10.23 23.86 21.72
N PHE A 99 -11.57 23.88 21.70
CA PHE A 99 -12.35 24.69 22.63
C PHE A 99 -12.27 24.19 24.08
N GLY A 100 -11.89 22.94 24.34
CA GLY A 100 -11.85 22.37 25.69
C GLY A 100 -13.13 21.64 26.14
N LEU A 101 -14.14 21.53 25.27
CA LEU A 101 -15.39 20.79 25.54
C LEU A 101 -15.21 19.27 25.40
N LEU A 102 -15.95 18.51 26.22
CA LEU A 102 -15.88 17.04 26.28
C LEU A 102 -17.01 16.32 25.56
N SER A 103 -16.69 15.29 24.77
CA SER A 103 -17.68 14.63 23.89
C SER A 103 -18.65 13.74 24.67
N TYR A 104 -18.31 13.36 25.89
CA TYR A 104 -19.20 12.72 26.85
C TYR A 104 -19.16 13.45 28.19
N GLN A 105 -20.13 13.16 29.06
CA GLN A 105 -20.12 13.63 30.45
C GLN A 105 -18.97 12.94 31.23
N SER A 106 -17.99 13.73 31.66
CA SER A 106 -16.82 13.29 32.42
C SER A 106 -17.05 13.38 33.93
N ASP A 107 -16.49 12.43 34.68
CA ASP A 107 -16.45 12.42 36.14
C ASP A 107 -15.22 13.17 36.71
N VAL A 108 -14.34 13.67 35.83
CA VAL A 108 -13.17 14.47 36.24
C VAL A 108 -13.66 15.78 36.86
N ILE A 109 -13.27 16.02 38.12
CA ILE A 109 -13.72 17.16 38.92
C ILE A 109 -13.45 18.49 38.21
N THR A 110 -12.26 18.66 37.64
CA THR A 110 -11.88 19.88 36.92
C THR A 110 -12.77 20.11 35.70
N ALA A 111 -13.14 19.07 34.94
CA ALA A 111 -14.02 19.20 33.78
C ALA A 111 -15.38 19.80 34.14
N THR A 112 -15.95 19.34 35.27
CA THR A 112 -17.20 19.90 35.80
C THR A 112 -17.01 21.32 36.33
N ALA A 113 -15.92 21.58 37.05
CA ALA A 113 -15.67 22.87 37.66
C ALA A 113 -15.48 24.00 36.63
N ILE A 114 -14.86 23.71 35.49
CA ILE A 114 -14.58 24.70 34.45
C ILE A 114 -15.70 24.81 33.40
N GLY A 115 -16.72 23.94 33.43
CA GLY A 115 -17.81 23.93 32.45
C GLY A 115 -17.52 23.13 31.16
N ALA A 116 -16.42 22.36 31.11
CA ALA A 116 -16.08 21.52 29.94
C ALA A 116 -17.16 20.44 29.64
N ASN A 117 -17.98 20.12 30.64
CA ASN A 117 -19.11 19.19 30.58
C ASN A 117 -20.43 19.84 30.11
N ASP A 118 -20.47 21.12 29.73
CA ASP A 118 -21.74 21.83 29.54
C ASP A 118 -22.52 21.43 28.27
N ALA A 119 -21.88 20.76 27.31
CA ALA A 119 -22.50 20.47 26.01
C ALA A 119 -22.14 19.10 25.38
N PRO A 120 -22.08 17.98 26.11
CA PRO A 120 -21.64 16.69 25.57
C PRO A 120 -22.50 16.25 24.38
N THR A 121 -21.83 15.86 23.29
CA THR A 121 -22.49 15.41 22.06
C THR A 121 -22.87 13.93 22.07
N ILE A 122 -22.13 13.10 22.81
CA ILE A 122 -22.38 11.68 22.96
C ILE A 122 -23.20 11.46 24.23
N THR A 123 -24.48 11.18 24.05
CA THR A 123 -25.43 11.01 25.15
C THR A 123 -25.44 9.60 25.75
N ASP A 124 -25.10 8.58 24.96
CA ASP A 124 -24.98 7.18 25.40
C ASP A 124 -23.60 6.62 25.03
N TRP A 125 -22.61 7.05 25.81
CA TRP A 125 -21.23 6.61 25.64
C TRP A 125 -21.05 5.08 25.78
N PRO A 126 -21.63 4.41 26.80
CA PRO A 126 -21.50 2.96 26.93
C PRO A 126 -22.00 2.19 25.71
N ALA A 127 -23.14 2.59 25.12
CA ALA A 127 -23.66 1.96 23.92
C ALA A 127 -22.72 2.16 22.71
N LEU A 128 -22.21 3.37 22.52
CA LEU A 128 -21.27 3.66 21.41
C LEU A 128 -20.00 2.82 21.50
N MET A 129 -19.39 2.74 22.69
CA MET A 129 -18.19 1.92 22.89
C MET A 129 -18.50 0.43 22.69
N GLN A 130 -19.65 -0.04 23.18
CA GLN A 130 -20.10 -1.42 22.94
C GLN A 130 -20.23 -1.74 21.45
N ASP A 131 -20.76 -0.81 20.64
CA ASP A 131 -20.89 -0.98 19.19
C ASP A 131 -19.53 -1.13 18.49
N PHE A 132 -18.52 -0.34 18.88
CA PHE A 132 -17.16 -0.48 18.35
C PHE A 132 -16.51 -1.81 18.77
N LYS A 133 -16.62 -2.18 20.06
CA LYS A 133 -16.03 -3.43 20.57
C LYS A 133 -16.68 -4.68 19.98
N ALA A 134 -18.00 -4.68 19.77
CA ALA A 134 -18.72 -5.78 19.13
C ALA A 134 -18.26 -6.02 17.67
N ARG A 135 -17.71 -5.00 17.01
CA ARG A 135 -17.16 -5.03 15.65
C ARG A 135 -15.65 -5.22 15.62
N ASN A 136 -15.00 -5.43 16.78
CA ASN A 136 -13.56 -5.56 16.91
C ASN A 136 -12.78 -4.35 16.34
N ILE A 137 -13.32 -3.13 16.54
CA ILE A 137 -12.70 -1.89 16.08
C ILE A 137 -11.73 -1.36 17.13
N TYR A 138 -10.52 -1.02 16.70
CA TYR A 138 -9.51 -0.36 17.52
C TYR A 138 -9.87 1.12 17.73
N THR A 139 -10.02 1.52 18.98
CA THR A 139 -10.54 2.85 19.37
C THR A 139 -9.43 3.72 19.93
N ILE A 140 -9.30 4.93 19.40
CA ILE A 140 -8.28 5.92 19.77
C ILE A 140 -8.97 7.17 20.33
N ALA A 141 -8.67 7.55 21.57
CA ALA A 141 -9.18 8.76 22.21
C ALA A 141 -8.25 9.94 21.93
N ARG A 142 -8.69 10.90 21.11
CA ARG A 142 -7.95 12.13 20.86
C ARG A 142 -8.26 13.20 21.91
N ILE A 143 -7.23 13.78 22.51
CA ILE A 143 -7.33 14.82 23.54
C ILE A 143 -6.42 15.99 23.17
N VAL A 144 -7.02 17.14 22.86
CA VAL A 144 -6.27 18.40 22.65
C VAL A 144 -5.79 18.94 24.00
N VAL A 145 -4.49 19.23 24.16
CA VAL A 145 -3.89 19.51 25.48
C VAL A 145 -3.77 21.00 25.80
N PHE A 146 -2.89 21.74 25.09
CA PHE A 146 -2.49 23.11 25.48
C PHE A 146 -3.31 24.21 24.80
N LYS A 147 -4.14 23.87 23.81
CA LYS A 147 -5.14 24.77 23.23
C LYS A 147 -6.50 24.44 23.85
N ASP A 148 -6.92 25.22 24.85
CA ASP A 148 -8.10 24.94 25.67
C ASP A 148 -8.70 26.24 26.23
N ASP A 149 -9.83 26.67 25.66
CA ASP A 149 -10.47 27.94 25.99
C ASP A 149 -11.04 27.96 27.42
N TYR A 150 -11.71 26.88 27.81
CA TYR A 150 -12.38 26.78 29.11
C TYR A 150 -11.36 26.74 30.25
N LEU A 151 -10.28 25.97 30.08
CA LEU A 151 -9.23 25.89 31.08
C LEU A 151 -8.47 27.21 31.22
N ALA A 152 -8.15 27.88 30.11
CA ALA A 152 -7.46 29.18 30.14
C ALA A 152 -8.28 30.28 30.81
N HIS A 153 -9.60 30.31 30.61
CA HIS A 153 -10.47 31.29 31.25
C HIS A 153 -10.74 30.98 32.73
N ALA A 154 -10.82 29.70 33.11
CA ALA A 154 -10.96 29.30 34.51
C ALA A 154 -9.66 29.49 35.30
N HIS A 155 -8.51 29.29 34.65
CA HIS A 155 -7.17 29.39 35.22
C HIS A 155 -6.26 30.32 34.40
N PRO A 156 -6.53 31.63 34.36
CA PRO A 156 -5.74 32.59 33.59
C PRO A 156 -4.29 32.71 34.09
N GLU A 157 -3.98 32.21 35.29
CA GLU A 157 -2.62 32.08 35.81
C GLU A 157 -1.80 30.97 35.13
N TRP A 158 -2.43 30.00 34.47
CA TRP A 158 -1.75 28.94 33.71
C TRP A 158 -1.65 29.25 32.22
N ALA A 159 -2.32 30.30 31.75
CA ALA A 159 -2.40 30.65 30.33
C ALA A 159 -1.16 31.39 29.83
N VAL A 160 -0.86 31.21 28.55
CA VAL A 160 0.09 32.04 27.79
C VAL A 160 -0.46 33.46 27.76
N LYS A 161 0.38 34.44 28.09
CA LYS A 161 -0.02 35.85 28.14
C LYS A 161 0.68 36.68 27.09
N THR A 162 0.10 37.83 26.82
CA THR A 162 0.76 38.92 26.12
C THR A 162 1.66 39.70 27.08
N THR A 163 2.61 40.47 26.56
CA THR A 163 3.39 41.45 27.34
C THR A 163 2.54 42.49 28.10
N GLY A 164 1.26 42.65 27.73
CA GLY A 164 0.27 43.46 28.44
C GLY A 164 -0.48 42.72 29.56
N GLY A 165 -0.14 41.46 29.83
CA GLY A 165 -0.75 40.61 30.86
C GLY A 165 -2.12 40.03 30.53
N GLN A 166 -2.64 40.27 29.32
CA GLN A 166 -3.88 39.64 28.82
C GLN A 166 -3.61 38.23 28.31
N LEU A 167 -4.64 37.38 28.23
CA LEU A 167 -4.55 36.10 27.52
C LEU A 167 -4.03 36.34 26.10
N TRP A 168 -3.02 35.58 25.70
CA TRP A 168 -2.58 35.55 24.31
C TRP A 168 -3.51 34.67 23.51
N LEU A 169 -3.89 35.12 22.31
CA LEU A 169 -4.81 34.43 21.42
C LEU A 169 -4.12 34.10 20.10
N ASP A 170 -4.40 32.91 19.59
CA ASP A 170 -3.88 32.43 18.31
C ASP A 170 -4.63 33.02 17.09
N GLY A 171 -4.33 32.52 15.89
CA GLY A 171 -4.98 32.99 14.66
C GLY A 171 -6.50 32.74 14.61
N GLU A 172 -7.02 31.84 15.45
CA GLU A 172 -8.43 31.49 15.56
C GLU A 172 -9.13 32.18 16.74
N ASN A 173 -8.42 33.10 17.41
CA ASN A 173 -8.83 33.78 18.64
C ASN A 173 -9.03 32.84 19.84
N LEU A 174 -8.29 31.73 19.90
CA LEU A 174 -8.33 30.80 21.03
C LEU A 174 -7.11 30.97 21.94
N PRO A 175 -7.29 30.93 23.27
CA PRO A 175 -6.17 31.03 24.20
C PRO A 175 -5.43 29.70 24.31
N TRP A 176 -4.18 29.81 24.76
CA TRP A 176 -3.30 28.68 24.99
C TRP A 176 -2.81 28.64 26.44
N LEU A 177 -2.49 27.44 26.91
CA LEU A 177 -1.94 27.17 28.22
C LEU A 177 -0.43 26.98 28.12
N GLU A 178 0.28 27.39 29.17
CA GLU A 178 1.73 27.21 29.22
C GLU A 178 2.09 25.73 29.42
N ALA A 179 2.94 25.19 28.54
CA ALA A 179 3.20 23.75 28.50
C ALA A 179 3.96 23.19 29.71
N PHE A 180 4.48 24.05 30.59
CA PHE A 180 5.20 23.67 31.81
C PHE A 180 4.33 23.77 33.10
N GLN A 181 3.02 23.99 32.96
CA GLN A 181 2.08 24.07 34.08
C GLN A 181 1.54 22.69 34.44
N GLU A 182 1.95 22.16 35.60
CA GLU A 182 1.52 20.83 36.04
C GLU A 182 0.01 20.68 36.23
N GLY A 183 -0.71 21.76 36.59
CA GLY A 183 -2.17 21.74 36.69
C GLY A 183 -2.86 21.42 35.35
N VAL A 184 -2.27 21.87 34.24
CA VAL A 184 -2.73 21.56 32.89
C VAL A 184 -2.45 20.09 32.57
N TRP A 185 -1.28 19.57 32.99
CA TRP A 185 -0.93 18.16 32.83
C TRP A 185 -1.88 17.26 33.58
N ASP A 186 -2.12 17.55 34.86
CA ASP A 186 -2.95 16.74 35.76
C ASP A 186 -4.38 16.62 35.24
N TYR A 187 -4.96 17.72 34.74
CA TYR A 187 -6.30 17.70 34.15
C TYR A 187 -6.38 16.79 32.91
N ASN A 188 -5.46 16.96 31.95
CA ASN A 188 -5.48 16.19 30.71
C ASN A 188 -5.13 14.71 30.94
N ILE A 189 -4.25 14.41 31.91
CA ILE A 189 -3.93 13.03 32.32
C ILE A 189 -5.13 12.39 33.01
N ALA A 190 -5.89 13.11 33.83
CA ALA A 190 -7.11 12.58 34.44
C ALA A 190 -8.15 12.19 33.37
N LEU A 191 -8.32 13.01 32.33
CA LEU A 191 -9.18 12.68 31.19
C LEU A 191 -8.67 11.48 30.39
N ALA A 192 -7.35 11.38 30.19
CA ALA A 192 -6.73 10.23 29.53
C ALA A 192 -6.96 8.92 30.29
N VAL A 193 -6.81 8.95 31.62
CA VAL A 193 -7.11 7.81 32.50
C VAL A 193 -8.58 7.43 32.41
N GLU A 194 -9.49 8.40 32.50
CA GLU A 194 -10.93 8.13 32.36
C GLU A 194 -11.27 7.54 30.98
N ALA A 195 -10.67 8.03 29.90
CA ALA A 195 -10.86 7.46 28.56
C ALA A 195 -10.39 6.00 28.47
N ALA A 196 -9.24 5.68 29.08
CA ALA A 196 -8.75 4.29 29.15
C ALA A 196 -9.72 3.39 29.96
N GLU A 197 -10.20 3.85 31.12
CA GLU A 197 -11.21 3.14 31.93
C GLU A 197 -12.52 2.92 31.17
N ARG A 198 -12.85 3.86 30.28
CA ARG A 198 -14.02 3.82 29.40
C ARG A 198 -13.84 2.93 28.17
N GLY A 199 -12.70 2.24 28.04
CA GLY A 199 -12.49 1.15 27.09
C GLY A 199 -11.72 1.53 25.82
N PHE A 200 -11.14 2.73 25.75
CA PHE A 200 -10.24 3.06 24.63
C PHE A 200 -8.98 2.20 24.65
N ASP A 201 -8.53 1.80 23.46
CA ASP A 201 -7.30 0.99 23.30
C ASP A 201 -6.04 1.89 23.31
N GLU A 202 -6.20 3.14 22.86
CA GLU A 202 -5.13 4.12 22.72
C GLU A 202 -5.59 5.52 23.11
N ILE A 203 -4.72 6.27 23.78
CA ILE A 203 -4.87 7.70 24.06
C ILE A 203 -3.90 8.46 23.18
N GLN A 204 -4.40 9.39 22.37
CA GLN A 204 -3.63 10.21 21.45
C GLN A 204 -3.73 11.69 21.86
N PHE A 205 -2.62 12.27 22.30
CA PHE A 205 -2.57 13.70 22.62
C PHE A 205 -2.30 14.53 21.37
N ASP A 206 -3.13 15.55 21.14
CA ASP A 206 -2.93 16.55 20.10
C ASP A 206 -2.71 17.93 20.71
N TYR A 207 -2.14 18.84 19.92
CA TYR A 207 -1.67 20.17 20.33
C TYR A 207 -0.75 20.08 21.56
N VAL A 208 0.02 18.99 21.64
CA VAL A 208 1.07 18.79 22.64
C VAL A 208 2.34 19.51 22.21
N ARG A 209 2.26 20.84 22.17
CA ARG A 209 3.27 21.76 21.62
C ARG A 209 3.06 23.20 22.10
N PHE A 210 4.01 24.07 21.76
CA PHE A 210 3.87 25.53 21.91
C PHE A 210 3.15 26.16 20.69
N PRO A 211 2.59 27.38 20.82
CA PRO A 211 1.88 28.06 19.73
C PRO A 211 2.77 28.34 18.50
N THR A 212 2.16 28.33 17.32
CA THR A 212 2.84 28.46 16.01
C THR A 212 2.34 29.61 15.16
N ASP A 213 1.14 30.08 15.44
CA ASP A 213 0.37 31.04 14.66
C ASP A 213 -0.09 32.18 15.58
N GLY A 214 -0.61 33.27 15.03
CA GLY A 214 -0.87 34.50 15.79
C GLY A 214 0.40 35.33 16.05
N ASN A 215 0.30 36.34 16.91
CA ASN A 215 1.43 37.26 17.17
C ASN A 215 2.39 36.68 18.22
N LEU A 216 3.24 35.74 17.81
CA LEU A 216 4.22 35.08 18.69
C LEU A 216 5.16 36.06 19.39
N SER A 217 5.50 37.20 18.75
CA SER A 217 6.38 38.22 19.34
C SER A 217 5.78 38.95 20.54
N SER A 218 4.45 38.83 20.73
CA SER A 218 3.75 39.42 21.86
C SER A 218 3.66 38.50 23.07
N ILE A 219 4.05 37.23 22.93
CA ILE A 219 3.98 36.24 24.02
C ILE A 219 4.95 36.63 25.14
N ASP A 220 4.46 36.53 26.37
CA ASP A 220 5.18 36.67 27.61
C ASP A 220 4.88 35.44 28.48
N TYR A 221 5.84 34.54 28.60
CA TYR A 221 5.73 33.34 29.43
C TYR A 221 6.07 33.69 30.88
N SER A 222 5.46 32.96 31.83
CA SER A 222 5.73 33.14 33.25
C SER A 222 7.15 32.75 33.67
N LEU A 223 7.86 31.96 32.84
CA LEU A 223 9.28 31.68 32.99
C LEU A 223 10.14 32.76 32.32
N PRO A 224 11.23 33.21 32.97
CA PRO A 224 12.07 34.30 32.46
C PRO A 224 12.81 33.97 31.15
N GLU A 225 13.00 32.69 30.84
CA GLU A 225 13.60 32.23 29.58
C GLU A 225 12.94 30.92 29.12
N VAL A 226 12.34 30.93 27.93
CA VAL A 226 11.72 29.75 27.30
C VAL A 226 12.47 29.40 26.01
N ASN A 227 13.66 28.82 26.19
CA ASN A 227 14.49 28.31 25.09
C ASN A 227 14.09 26.88 24.70
N ALA A 228 14.76 26.31 23.68
CA ALA A 228 14.45 24.97 23.18
C ALA A 228 14.52 23.87 24.26
N ALA A 229 15.50 23.94 25.17
CA ALA A 229 15.64 22.95 26.23
C ALA A 229 14.43 22.99 27.20
N VAL A 230 13.94 24.18 27.53
CA VAL A 230 12.74 24.34 28.38
C VAL A 230 11.50 23.80 27.66
N ARG A 231 11.33 24.14 26.38
CA ARG A 231 10.15 23.68 25.60
C ARG A 231 10.13 22.17 25.47
N THR A 232 11.24 21.56 25.07
CA THR A 232 11.32 20.11 24.92
C THR A 232 11.16 19.39 26.25
N ALA A 233 11.77 19.90 27.34
CA ALA A 233 11.63 19.31 28.66
C ALA A 233 10.17 19.35 29.16
N ALA A 234 9.43 20.43 28.87
CA ALA A 234 8.02 20.55 29.23
C ALA A 234 7.16 19.48 28.55
N ILE A 235 7.32 19.31 27.22
CA ILE A 235 6.57 18.31 26.44
C ILE A 235 6.96 16.88 26.83
N SER A 236 8.26 16.59 26.91
CA SER A 236 8.77 15.26 27.30
C SER A 236 8.32 14.87 28.71
N SER A 237 8.37 15.80 29.68
CA SER A 237 7.95 15.52 31.06
C SER A 237 6.44 15.28 31.20
N PHE A 238 5.62 16.04 30.45
CA PHE A 238 4.19 15.78 30.36
C PHE A 238 3.91 14.36 29.84
N LEU A 239 4.53 13.97 28.73
CA LEU A 239 4.34 12.64 28.13
C LEU A 239 4.84 11.53 29.05
N ALA A 240 5.97 11.73 29.74
CA ALA A 240 6.47 10.78 30.74
C ALA A 240 5.48 10.59 31.90
N LYS A 241 4.90 11.68 32.42
CA LYS A 241 3.88 11.64 33.48
C LYS A 241 2.62 10.93 33.00
N ALA A 242 2.18 11.19 31.78
CA ALA A 242 1.03 10.52 31.19
C ALA A 242 1.25 9.02 30.96
N LYS A 243 2.44 8.63 30.46
CA LYS A 243 2.81 7.22 30.27
C LYS A 243 2.76 6.44 31.58
N ALA A 244 3.30 7.03 32.65
CA ALA A 244 3.25 6.44 33.98
C ALA A 244 1.80 6.25 34.48
N ALA A 245 0.94 7.23 34.25
CA ALA A 245 -0.47 7.18 34.65
C ALA A 245 -1.30 6.15 33.85
N LEU A 246 -1.00 5.94 32.57
CA LEU A 246 -1.75 5.03 31.69
C LEU A 246 -1.31 3.56 31.77
N THR A 247 -0.08 3.31 32.23
CA THR A 247 0.49 1.95 32.35
C THR A 247 -0.44 0.92 33.03
N PRO A 248 -1.15 1.24 34.13
CA PRO A 248 -2.06 0.29 34.78
C PRO A 248 -3.28 -0.13 33.96
N TYR A 249 -3.66 0.64 32.94
CA TYR A 249 -4.88 0.45 32.16
C TYR A 249 -4.64 -0.30 30.84
N ASN A 250 -3.38 -0.65 30.53
CA ASN A 250 -2.99 -1.30 29.28
C ASN A 250 -3.42 -0.53 28.00
N ALA A 251 -3.63 0.78 28.12
CA ALA A 251 -3.87 1.66 26.99
C ALA A 251 -2.55 2.16 26.40
N LYS A 252 -2.47 2.19 25.06
CA LYS A 252 -1.33 2.76 24.34
C LYS A 252 -1.32 4.29 24.48
N LEU A 253 -0.14 4.88 24.59
CA LEU A 253 0.05 6.33 24.57
C LEU A 253 0.61 6.76 23.21
N ALA A 254 -0.10 7.68 22.58
CA ALA A 254 0.23 8.27 21.30
C ALA A 254 0.29 9.80 21.39
N ALA A 255 1.01 10.42 20.44
CA ALA A 255 1.03 11.87 20.29
C ALA A 255 1.05 12.28 18.81
N ASP A 256 0.27 13.32 18.52
CA ASP A 256 0.24 13.97 17.22
C ASP A 256 1.33 15.05 17.15
N VAL A 257 2.11 15.01 16.07
CA VAL A 257 3.20 15.96 15.83
C VAL A 257 3.10 16.60 14.47
N PHE A 258 3.61 17.81 14.33
CA PHE A 258 3.69 18.47 13.03
C PHE A 258 4.48 17.62 12.04
N GLY A 259 3.95 17.36 10.84
CA GLY A 259 4.63 16.52 9.85
C GLY A 259 6.04 17.01 9.50
N TYR A 260 6.26 18.33 9.49
CA TYR A 260 7.56 18.93 9.16
C TYR A 260 8.63 18.71 10.24
N THR A 261 8.26 18.27 11.46
CA THR A 261 9.24 17.87 12.50
C THR A 261 10.09 16.67 12.05
N THR A 262 9.58 15.85 11.13
CA THR A 262 10.34 14.73 10.55
C THR A 262 11.55 15.21 9.74
N TRP A 263 11.50 16.45 9.22
CA TRP A 263 12.53 17.04 8.36
C TRP A 263 13.53 17.95 9.08
N ASN A 264 13.23 18.39 10.31
CA ASN A 264 14.05 19.35 11.03
C ASN A 264 14.75 18.70 12.22
N GLU A 265 15.90 19.25 12.58
CA GLU A 265 16.60 18.90 13.82
C GLU A 265 16.10 19.76 14.98
N GLY A 266 16.03 19.17 16.17
CA GLY A 266 15.55 19.85 17.38
C GLY A 266 14.03 20.05 17.45
N ASP A 267 13.61 21.08 18.17
CA ASP A 267 12.22 21.25 18.62
C ASP A 267 11.36 22.16 17.74
N PHE A 268 11.94 22.74 16.69
CA PHE A 268 11.32 23.67 15.74
C PHE A 268 10.59 24.87 16.39
N GLY A 269 11.01 25.29 17.59
CA GLY A 269 10.33 26.36 18.32
C GLY A 269 9.04 25.94 19.05
N ILE A 270 8.63 24.67 18.90
CA ILE A 270 7.33 24.17 19.36
C ILE A 270 7.43 23.09 20.44
N GLY A 271 8.65 22.72 20.87
CA GLY A 271 8.89 21.70 21.90
C GLY A 271 8.80 20.25 21.42
N GLN A 272 8.55 20.01 20.12
CA GLN A 272 8.43 18.66 19.55
C GLN A 272 9.79 18.18 19.01
N ASP A 273 10.65 17.73 19.91
CA ASP A 273 11.89 17.02 19.57
C ASP A 273 11.62 15.51 19.50
N LEU A 274 11.61 14.96 18.27
CA LEU A 274 11.12 13.60 18.03
C LEU A 274 11.84 12.51 18.85
N PRO A 275 13.19 12.47 18.95
CA PRO A 275 13.86 11.47 19.75
C PRO A 275 13.48 11.54 21.24
N GLN A 276 13.35 12.74 21.81
CA GLN A 276 13.02 12.90 23.23
C GLN A 276 11.58 12.51 23.56
N ILE A 277 10.61 12.88 22.72
CA ILE A 277 9.21 12.50 22.96
C ILE A 277 8.99 11.00 22.70
N ALA A 278 9.66 10.42 21.70
CA ALA A 278 9.53 9.01 21.34
C ALA A 278 9.88 8.05 22.49
N ALA A 279 10.78 8.46 23.39
CA ALA A 279 11.15 7.69 24.58
C ALA A 279 9.97 7.43 25.56
N HIS A 280 8.85 8.15 25.40
CA HIS A 280 7.69 8.05 26.28
C HIS A 280 6.41 7.56 25.58
N LEU A 281 6.47 7.31 24.27
CA LEU A 281 5.31 6.98 23.44
C LEU A 281 5.34 5.51 23.01
N ASP A 282 4.16 4.91 22.88
CA ASP A 282 4.00 3.66 22.13
C ASP A 282 3.80 3.93 20.64
N VAL A 283 3.13 5.03 20.31
CA VAL A 283 2.81 5.42 18.92
C VAL A 283 3.19 6.89 18.69
N LEU A 284 3.81 7.19 17.56
CA LEU A 284 4.04 8.57 17.10
C LEU A 284 3.26 8.80 15.81
N SER A 285 2.50 9.90 15.77
CA SER A 285 1.62 10.22 14.64
C SER A 285 1.95 11.58 13.99
N PRO A 286 2.93 11.62 13.07
CA PRO A 286 3.21 12.84 12.31
C PRO A 286 2.07 13.17 11.33
N MET A 287 1.69 14.44 11.28
CA MET A 287 0.69 14.98 10.35
C MET A 287 1.31 15.29 8.98
N VAL A 288 1.44 14.27 8.13
CA VAL A 288 2.15 14.33 6.84
C VAL A 288 1.20 14.62 5.67
N TYR A 289 0.43 15.70 5.79
CA TYR A 289 -0.52 16.14 4.76
C TYR A 289 0.22 16.77 3.58
N PRO A 290 0.17 16.23 2.34
CA PRO A 290 0.88 16.78 1.19
C PRO A 290 0.62 18.27 0.96
N SER A 291 -0.59 18.77 1.24
CA SER A 291 -0.91 20.19 1.13
C SER A 291 -0.19 21.10 2.13
N THR A 292 0.56 20.56 3.09
CA THR A 292 1.37 21.34 4.04
C THR A 292 2.84 21.44 3.65
N TYR A 293 3.24 20.79 2.56
CA TYR A 293 4.63 20.73 2.08
C TYR A 293 4.89 21.64 0.87
N GLY A 294 4.08 22.67 0.62
CA GLY A 294 4.17 23.50 -0.61
C GLY A 294 5.53 24.16 -0.89
N TYR A 295 6.47 24.16 0.06
CA TYR A 295 7.86 24.61 -0.12
C TYR A 295 8.85 23.50 -0.51
N GLY A 296 8.38 22.27 -0.74
CA GLY A 296 9.18 21.12 -1.11
C GLY A 296 9.65 20.28 0.08
N LEU A 297 10.41 19.23 -0.24
CA LEU A 297 11.07 18.37 0.73
C LEU A 297 12.56 18.70 0.77
N PRO A 298 13.13 19.09 1.94
CA PRO A 298 14.55 19.43 2.05
C PRO A 298 15.48 18.35 1.50
N GLY A 299 16.33 18.71 0.53
CA GLY A 299 17.31 17.81 -0.07
C GLY A 299 16.77 16.89 -1.18
N LEU A 300 15.51 17.06 -1.61
CA LEU A 300 14.92 16.30 -2.72
C LEU A 300 14.41 17.25 -3.83
N PRO A 301 15.33 17.91 -4.56
CA PRO A 301 14.96 18.94 -5.53
C PRO A 301 14.14 18.42 -6.72
N GLN A 302 14.17 17.11 -6.98
CA GLN A 302 13.38 16.47 -8.04
C GLN A 302 11.86 16.64 -7.86
N TYR A 303 11.40 17.02 -6.66
CA TYR A 303 9.98 17.25 -6.37
C TYR A 303 9.60 18.73 -6.22
N ASN A 304 10.54 19.66 -6.40
CA ASN A 304 10.33 21.09 -6.09
C ASN A 304 9.30 21.77 -7.00
N ASP A 305 9.06 21.26 -8.21
CA ASP A 305 8.16 21.90 -9.16
C ASP A 305 6.67 21.69 -8.78
N LEU A 306 6.32 20.58 -8.11
CA LEU A 306 4.96 20.32 -7.63
C LEU A 306 4.86 19.18 -6.59
N ILE A 307 5.50 19.32 -5.44
CA ILE A 307 5.50 18.29 -4.37
C ILE A 307 4.10 17.85 -3.91
N ILE A 308 3.11 18.75 -3.98
CA ILE A 308 1.72 18.50 -3.61
C ILE A 308 1.07 17.44 -4.55
N ALA A 309 1.63 17.23 -5.75
CA ALA A 309 1.28 16.16 -6.69
C ALA A 309 2.06 14.86 -6.53
N HIS A 310 2.91 14.77 -5.50
CA HIS A 310 3.68 13.56 -5.20
C HIS A 310 3.33 13.05 -3.80
N PRO A 311 2.05 12.73 -3.53
CA PRO A 311 1.58 12.42 -2.19
C PRO A 311 2.23 11.14 -1.63
N TYR A 312 2.56 10.15 -2.47
CA TYR A 312 3.39 9.01 -2.07
C TYR A 312 4.74 9.47 -1.48
N ALA A 313 5.47 10.33 -2.21
CA ALA A 313 6.81 10.76 -1.84
C ALA A 313 6.80 11.57 -0.54
N VAL A 314 5.79 12.44 -0.33
CA VAL A 314 5.63 13.20 0.92
C VAL A 314 5.54 12.26 2.11
N VAL A 315 4.68 11.25 2.05
CA VAL A 315 4.49 10.32 3.17
C VAL A 315 5.72 9.44 3.34
N TYR A 316 6.17 8.75 2.28
CA TYR A 316 7.29 7.81 2.33
C TYR A 316 8.57 8.45 2.90
N GLU A 317 8.98 9.59 2.33
CA GLU A 317 10.23 10.26 2.71
C GLU A 317 10.17 10.87 4.12
N SER A 318 9.00 11.40 4.53
CA SER A 318 8.80 11.92 5.88
C SER A 318 8.87 10.81 6.92
N MET A 319 8.24 9.67 6.63
CA MET A 319 8.16 8.55 7.57
C MET A 319 9.49 7.79 7.69
N LEU A 320 10.24 7.62 6.60
CA LEU A 320 11.61 7.09 6.69
C LEU A 320 12.51 7.94 7.60
N ARG A 321 12.41 9.26 7.50
CA ARG A 321 13.18 10.18 8.36
C ARG A 321 12.73 10.13 9.81
N ALA A 322 11.43 10.10 10.04
CA ALA A 322 10.87 9.93 11.37
C ALA A 322 11.39 8.63 12.01
N MET A 323 11.33 7.52 11.27
CA MET A 323 11.84 6.20 11.69
C MET A 323 13.31 6.27 12.13
N ALA A 324 14.17 6.86 11.28
CA ALA A 324 15.59 7.00 11.57
C ALA A 324 15.88 7.84 12.82
N LYS A 325 15.02 8.84 13.13
CA LYS A 325 15.15 9.69 14.32
C LYS A 325 14.70 9.01 15.61
N VAL A 326 13.61 8.24 15.57
CA VAL A 326 12.95 7.77 16.79
C VAL A 326 13.36 6.36 17.22
N LYS A 327 13.66 5.46 16.28
CA LYS A 327 14.05 4.08 16.59
C LYS A 327 15.30 3.96 17.48
N PRO A 328 16.33 4.84 17.38
CA PRO A 328 17.44 4.83 18.32
C PRO A 328 17.05 5.11 19.78
N ALA A 329 16.03 5.94 20.01
CA ALA A 329 15.55 6.28 21.34
C ALA A 329 14.52 5.26 21.87
N ASN A 330 13.70 4.70 20.97
CA ASN A 330 12.68 3.71 21.29
C ASN A 330 12.52 2.73 20.12
N PRO A 331 13.18 1.55 20.15
CA PRO A 331 13.10 0.56 19.06
C PRO A 331 11.69 0.00 18.83
N ASP A 332 10.86 -0.01 19.87
CA ASP A 332 9.51 -0.60 19.85
C ASP A 332 8.42 0.39 19.44
N ILE A 333 8.78 1.67 19.22
CA ILE A 333 7.79 2.69 18.83
C ILE A 333 7.16 2.37 17.48
N ILE A 334 5.84 2.53 17.40
CA ILE A 334 5.07 2.42 16.17
C ILE A 334 4.94 3.81 15.57
N LEU A 335 5.28 3.95 14.29
CA LEU A 335 4.95 5.16 13.54
C LEU A 335 3.63 4.95 12.80
N ARG A 336 2.73 5.93 12.91
CA ARG A 336 1.41 5.89 12.26
C ARG A 336 1.02 7.29 11.78
N PRO A 337 1.34 7.67 10.53
CA PRO A 337 1.07 9.00 10.04
C PRO A 337 -0.42 9.32 9.96
N TRP A 338 -0.74 10.58 10.15
CA TRP A 338 -1.97 11.14 9.59
C TRP A 338 -1.76 11.51 8.12
N ILE A 339 -2.68 11.08 7.27
CA ILE A 339 -2.69 11.30 5.82
C ILE A 339 -3.98 12.03 5.39
N GLN A 340 -3.92 12.69 4.23
CA GLN A 340 -4.91 13.69 3.80
C GLN A 340 -5.99 13.11 2.87
N ASP A 341 -7.26 13.35 3.20
CA ASP A 341 -8.44 13.08 2.34
C ASP A 341 -9.26 14.37 2.05
N PHE A 342 -8.80 15.53 2.53
CA PHE A 342 -9.44 16.82 2.27
C PHE A 342 -8.73 17.59 1.13
N PRO A 343 -9.45 18.45 0.38
CA PRO A 343 -8.83 19.27 -0.67
C PRO A 343 -7.70 20.15 -0.16
N ASP A 344 -6.70 20.42 -1.01
CA ASP A 344 -5.80 21.54 -0.75
C ASP A 344 -6.61 22.85 -0.78
N TYR A 345 -6.32 23.76 0.14
CA TYR A 345 -6.95 25.08 0.20
C TYR A 345 -5.95 26.21 -0.04
N ALA A 346 -4.65 25.93 0.09
CA ALA A 346 -3.60 26.94 0.21
C ALA A 346 -2.82 27.15 -1.10
N PHE A 347 -2.60 26.09 -1.89
CA PHE A 347 -1.69 26.13 -3.03
C PHE A 347 -2.45 25.98 -4.35
N ASP A 348 -2.53 24.77 -4.92
CA ASP A 348 -3.17 24.53 -6.22
C ASP A 348 -4.65 24.17 -6.11
N ARG A 349 -5.17 24.04 -4.89
CA ARG A 349 -6.57 23.77 -4.58
C ARG A 349 -7.11 22.46 -5.15
N ARG A 350 -6.24 21.49 -5.41
CA ARG A 350 -6.65 20.17 -5.89
C ARG A 350 -7.56 19.47 -4.89
N THR A 351 -8.50 18.71 -5.42
CA THR A 351 -9.12 17.62 -4.65
C THR A 351 -8.33 16.37 -4.95
N TYR A 352 -7.82 15.71 -3.90
CA TYR A 352 -7.08 14.48 -4.07
C TYR A 352 -8.00 13.39 -4.62
N THR A 353 -7.56 12.74 -5.69
CA THR A 353 -8.27 11.62 -6.29
C THR A 353 -8.15 10.37 -5.40
N PRO A 354 -9.03 9.36 -5.57
CA PRO A 354 -8.89 8.09 -4.87
C PRO A 354 -7.49 7.47 -5.01
N ALA A 355 -6.88 7.58 -6.19
CA ALA A 355 -5.53 7.09 -6.45
C ALA A 355 -4.45 7.86 -5.66
N GLU A 356 -4.52 9.19 -5.63
CA GLU A 356 -3.58 10.02 -4.87
C GLU A 356 -3.73 9.84 -3.35
N ILE A 357 -4.94 9.61 -2.84
CA ILE A 357 -5.17 9.24 -1.43
C ILE A 357 -4.54 7.87 -1.15
N ARG A 358 -4.69 6.93 -2.08
CA ARG A 358 -4.12 5.60 -1.93
C ARG A 358 -2.59 5.61 -1.98
N GLU A 359 -1.99 6.44 -2.82
CA GLU A 359 -0.55 6.68 -2.87
C GLU A 359 0.02 7.11 -1.50
N GLN A 360 -0.70 7.91 -0.71
CA GLN A 360 -0.29 8.26 0.66
C GLN A 360 -0.24 7.02 1.57
N MET A 361 -1.25 6.15 1.48
CA MET A 361 -1.30 4.90 2.25
C MET A 361 -0.15 3.97 1.86
N LEU A 362 0.17 3.88 0.56
CA LEU A 362 1.32 3.12 0.06
C LEU A 362 2.64 3.67 0.63
N GLY A 363 2.82 4.99 0.61
CA GLY A 363 4.02 5.62 1.20
C GLY A 363 4.16 5.31 2.69
N ALA A 364 3.05 5.20 3.43
CA ALA A 364 3.07 4.77 4.83
C ALA A 364 3.54 3.31 4.96
N TYR A 365 3.00 2.37 4.16
CA TYR A 365 3.41 0.96 4.22
C TYR A 365 4.87 0.76 3.81
N ASP A 366 5.30 1.34 2.69
CA ASP A 366 6.63 1.13 2.12
C ASP A 366 7.73 1.75 3.01
N SER A 367 7.38 2.75 3.83
CA SER A 367 8.30 3.31 4.84
C SER A 367 8.44 2.45 6.10
N GLY A 368 7.66 1.37 6.23
CA GLY A 368 7.61 0.51 7.42
C GLY A 368 6.73 1.04 8.56
N SER A 369 5.79 1.95 8.27
CA SER A 369 4.84 2.46 9.28
C SER A 369 3.81 1.38 9.66
N GLY A 370 3.33 1.40 10.90
CA GLY A 370 2.36 0.43 11.44
C GLY A 370 0.90 0.70 11.05
N GLY A 371 0.66 1.21 9.84
CA GLY A 371 -0.64 1.69 9.36
C GLY A 371 -0.69 3.21 9.17
N TRP A 372 -1.89 3.78 9.17
CA TRP A 372 -2.15 5.20 8.86
C TRP A 372 -3.51 5.65 9.42
N LEU A 373 -3.70 6.97 9.56
CA LEU A 373 -4.95 7.60 9.97
C LEU A 373 -5.39 8.60 8.91
N LEU A 374 -6.57 8.42 8.32
CA LEU A 374 -7.13 9.37 7.35
C LEU A 374 -7.76 10.56 8.05
N TRP A 375 -7.46 11.75 7.54
CA TRP A 375 -8.01 13.00 8.01
C TRP A 375 -8.83 13.69 6.92
N ASP A 376 -10.13 13.92 7.20
CA ASP A 376 -10.93 14.98 6.61
C ASP A 376 -11.71 15.67 7.75
N PRO A 377 -11.54 16.99 7.99
CA PRO A 377 -12.21 17.69 9.09
C PRO A 377 -13.75 17.70 8.97
N ARG A 378 -14.29 17.40 7.79
CA ARG A 378 -15.73 17.28 7.51
C ARG A 378 -16.28 15.88 7.81
N VAL A 379 -15.40 14.92 8.09
CA VAL A 379 -15.75 13.51 8.30
C VAL A 379 -16.44 12.93 7.05
N GLU A 380 -15.93 13.32 5.88
CA GLU A 380 -16.33 12.82 4.56
C GLU A 380 -15.12 12.10 3.96
N TYR A 381 -15.15 10.77 3.92
CA TYR A 381 -14.03 9.98 3.43
C TYR A 381 -14.27 9.43 2.03
N THR A 382 -13.23 9.44 1.21
CA THR A 382 -13.25 8.91 -0.16
C THR A 382 -13.22 7.39 -0.14
N ALA A 383 -14.40 6.77 -0.07
CA ALA A 383 -14.54 5.31 0.02
C ALA A 383 -13.83 4.56 -1.12
N ASP A 384 -13.79 5.13 -2.33
CA ASP A 384 -13.14 4.55 -3.50
C ASP A 384 -11.60 4.44 -3.36
N ALA A 385 -11.01 5.16 -2.41
CA ALA A 385 -9.58 5.02 -2.08
C ALA A 385 -9.31 3.81 -1.17
N LEU A 386 -10.35 3.24 -0.54
CA LEU A 386 -10.26 2.16 0.43
C LEU A 386 -10.57 0.81 -0.22
N VAL A 387 -9.87 -0.25 0.19
CA VAL A 387 -10.15 -1.61 -0.30
C VAL A 387 -11.45 -2.13 0.30
N THR A 388 -12.40 -2.58 -0.52
CA THR A 388 -13.70 -3.09 -0.07
C THR A 388 -13.61 -4.53 0.45
N THR A 389 -14.27 -4.83 1.57
CA THR A 389 -14.26 -6.15 2.25
C THR A 389 -15.21 -7.18 1.63
N THR A 390 -15.89 -6.87 0.53
CA THR A 390 -16.76 -7.82 -0.19
C THR A 390 -16.29 -7.93 -1.65
N THR A 391 -15.73 -9.09 -2.03
CA THR A 391 -15.27 -9.43 -3.40
C THR A 391 -14.68 -8.25 -4.16
N ALA A 392 -13.37 -8.04 -3.96
CA ALA A 392 -12.59 -6.94 -4.52
C ALA A 392 -12.98 -6.58 -5.96
N ASN A 393 -13.77 -5.52 -6.11
CA ASN A 393 -13.86 -4.77 -7.34
C ASN A 393 -12.68 -3.80 -7.33
N TYR A 394 -11.53 -4.27 -7.79
CA TYR A 394 -10.37 -3.42 -7.96
C TYR A 394 -10.68 -2.39 -9.07
N PRO A 395 -10.38 -1.09 -8.87
CA PRO A 395 -10.46 -0.13 -9.97
C PRO A 395 -9.45 -0.55 -11.06
N PRO A 396 -9.77 -0.36 -12.35
CA PRO A 396 -8.86 -0.73 -13.43
C PRO A 396 -7.50 -0.05 -13.29
N TYR A 397 -6.42 -0.80 -13.53
CA TYR A 397 -5.06 -0.29 -13.45
C TYR A 397 -4.19 -1.03 -14.46
N GLU A 398 -4.09 -0.48 -15.67
CA GLU A 398 -3.44 -1.15 -16.79
C GLU A 398 -1.91 -1.10 -16.75
N GLN A 399 -1.32 -0.34 -15.83
CA GLN A 399 0.15 -0.22 -15.68
C GLN A 399 0.74 -1.20 -14.66
N GLY A 400 -0.09 -1.98 -13.98
CA GLY A 400 0.35 -2.86 -12.89
C GLY A 400 0.99 -4.16 -13.32
N GLU A 401 1.59 -4.84 -12.37
CA GLU A 401 2.30 -6.10 -12.53
C GLU A 401 1.33 -7.28 -12.70
N ILE A 402 1.74 -8.28 -13.46
CA ILE A 402 1.02 -9.52 -13.74
C ILE A 402 1.85 -10.68 -13.19
N MET A 403 1.23 -11.52 -12.35
CA MET A 403 1.90 -12.72 -11.85
C MET A 403 1.95 -13.80 -12.93
N ILE A 404 3.14 -14.33 -13.15
CA ILE A 404 3.38 -15.47 -14.03
C ILE A 404 3.98 -16.56 -13.16
N LEU A 405 3.15 -17.52 -12.77
CA LEU A 405 3.48 -18.55 -11.81
C LEU A 405 4.09 -19.76 -12.52
N ARG A 406 5.21 -20.26 -12.02
CA ARG A 406 5.94 -21.40 -12.57
C ARG A 406 5.84 -22.60 -11.65
N TYR A 407 5.37 -23.72 -12.20
CA TYR A 407 5.32 -25.02 -11.54
C TYR A 407 6.20 -26.01 -12.31
N ARG A 408 7.17 -26.64 -11.63
CA ARG A 408 8.10 -27.59 -12.26
C ARG A 408 7.59 -29.03 -12.25
N ASN A 409 7.26 -29.55 -11.08
CA ASN A 409 6.78 -30.93 -10.93
C ASN A 409 5.97 -31.08 -9.65
N PHE A 410 5.16 -32.15 -9.61
CA PHE A 410 4.23 -32.40 -8.52
C PHE A 410 4.59 -33.65 -7.71
N GLY A 411 4.85 -33.47 -6.41
CA GLY A 411 5.23 -34.51 -5.47
C GLY A 411 4.15 -34.82 -4.41
N ARG A 412 4.51 -35.66 -3.45
CA ARG A 412 3.64 -35.98 -2.29
C ARG A 412 3.52 -34.83 -1.30
N THR A 413 4.58 -34.04 -1.15
CA THR A 413 4.69 -32.91 -0.23
C THR A 413 5.37 -31.74 -0.93
N ASP A 414 5.08 -30.53 -0.48
CA ASP A 414 5.76 -29.32 -0.94
C ASP A 414 7.22 -29.33 -0.50
N THR A 415 8.14 -28.93 -1.38
CA THR A 415 9.58 -28.77 -1.09
C THR A 415 10.11 -27.54 -1.83
N ALA A 416 11.39 -27.19 -1.63
CA ALA A 416 12.05 -26.11 -2.37
C ALA A 416 12.05 -26.29 -3.90
N THR A 417 11.80 -27.50 -4.41
CA THR A 417 11.91 -27.82 -5.84
C THR A 417 10.64 -28.39 -6.46
N GLN A 418 9.62 -28.73 -5.67
CA GLN A 418 8.37 -29.31 -6.17
C GLN A 418 7.16 -28.84 -5.35
N ARG A 419 5.99 -28.81 -5.97
CA ARG A 419 4.71 -28.53 -5.30
C ARG A 419 3.92 -29.83 -5.10
N SER A 420 3.06 -29.93 -4.09
CA SER A 420 2.11 -31.02 -3.97
C SER A 420 0.81 -30.69 -4.72
N LEU A 421 0.04 -31.71 -5.12
CA LEU A 421 -1.29 -31.48 -5.71
C LEU A 421 -2.28 -30.88 -4.71
N ALA A 422 -2.06 -31.05 -3.41
CA ALA A 422 -2.87 -30.40 -2.38
C ALA A 422 -2.54 -28.91 -2.31
N GLY A 423 -1.25 -28.57 -2.27
CA GLY A 423 -0.76 -27.20 -2.37
C GLY A 423 -1.26 -26.51 -3.64
N PHE A 424 -1.19 -27.19 -4.79
CA PHE A 424 -1.68 -26.62 -6.05
C PHE A 424 -3.19 -26.32 -6.04
N ARG A 425 -4.02 -27.21 -5.46
CA ARG A 425 -5.46 -26.91 -5.29
C ARG A 425 -5.68 -25.70 -4.39
N GLN A 426 -4.89 -25.57 -3.34
CA GLN A 426 -4.92 -24.42 -2.45
C GLN A 426 -4.51 -23.15 -3.20
N ASP A 427 -3.46 -23.20 -4.00
CA ASP A 427 -2.97 -22.08 -4.82
C ASP A 427 -4.07 -21.56 -5.76
N LEU A 428 -4.76 -22.45 -6.49
CA LEU A 428 -5.88 -22.08 -7.36
C LEU A 428 -7.05 -21.45 -6.57
N GLY A 429 -7.38 -22.03 -5.40
CA GLY A 429 -8.41 -21.50 -4.51
C GLY A 429 -8.09 -20.10 -4.00
N GLN A 430 -6.84 -19.86 -3.59
CA GLN A 430 -6.35 -18.57 -3.11
C GLN A 430 -6.37 -17.51 -4.21
N LEU A 431 -5.87 -17.83 -5.40
CA LEU A 431 -5.94 -16.93 -6.55
C LEU A 431 -7.38 -16.53 -6.89
N ARG A 432 -8.29 -17.52 -6.96
CA ARG A 432 -9.70 -17.26 -7.24
C ARG A 432 -10.34 -16.39 -6.15
N ALA A 433 -10.11 -16.71 -4.89
CA ALA A 433 -10.63 -15.95 -3.75
C ALA A 433 -10.12 -14.50 -3.75
N ALA A 434 -8.87 -14.30 -4.18
CA ALA A 434 -8.27 -12.99 -4.36
C ALA A 434 -8.74 -12.28 -5.66
N GLY A 435 -9.56 -12.89 -6.51
CA GLY A 435 -10.06 -12.23 -7.72
C GLY A 435 -9.06 -12.21 -8.89
N PHE A 436 -8.11 -13.14 -8.91
CA PHE A 436 -7.33 -13.41 -10.11
C PHE A 436 -8.15 -14.19 -11.14
N TYR A 437 -7.78 -14.05 -12.41
CA TYR A 437 -8.40 -14.67 -13.57
C TYR A 437 -7.32 -15.20 -14.51
N PRO A 438 -7.32 -16.51 -14.83
CA PRO A 438 -6.24 -17.10 -15.59
C PRO A 438 -6.29 -16.67 -17.06
N ILE A 439 -5.11 -16.33 -17.61
CA ILE A 439 -4.91 -16.00 -19.02
C ILE A 439 -3.73 -16.81 -19.59
N ASN A 440 -3.65 -16.85 -20.91
CA ASN A 440 -2.53 -17.47 -21.61
C ASN A 440 -1.35 -16.49 -21.73
N LEU A 441 -0.14 -16.99 -21.98
CA LEU A 441 1.05 -16.13 -22.08
C LEU A 441 1.01 -15.23 -23.32
N ARG A 442 0.48 -15.71 -24.45
CA ARG A 442 0.35 -14.89 -25.68
C ARG A 442 -0.57 -13.69 -25.50
N ASP A 443 -1.51 -13.75 -24.56
CA ASP A 443 -2.39 -12.62 -24.24
C ASP A 443 -1.59 -11.41 -23.71
N LEU A 444 -0.37 -11.60 -23.19
CA LEU A 444 0.54 -10.53 -22.80
C LEU A 444 1.23 -9.86 -24.01
N ALA A 445 1.60 -10.62 -25.05
CA ALA A 445 2.37 -10.12 -26.19
C ALA A 445 1.57 -9.15 -27.09
N MET A 446 0.27 -9.42 -27.21
CA MET A 446 -0.62 -8.72 -28.16
C MET A 446 -1.06 -7.32 -27.68
N GLY A 447 -0.65 -6.90 -26.48
CA GLY A 447 -0.93 -5.56 -25.94
C GLY A 447 -0.20 -4.41 -26.64
N GLN A 448 0.99 -4.64 -27.24
CA GLN A 448 1.80 -3.58 -27.84
C GLN A 448 1.77 -3.50 -29.37
N THR A 449 1.88 -4.64 -30.06
CA THR A 449 2.17 -4.66 -31.51
C THR A 449 0.99 -4.24 -32.37
N LYS A 450 -0.24 -4.58 -31.97
CA LYS A 450 -1.43 -4.25 -32.78
C LYS A 450 -1.93 -2.82 -32.56
N TYR A 451 -1.82 -2.28 -31.35
CA TYR A 451 -2.18 -0.88 -31.07
C TYR A 451 -1.33 0.10 -31.89
N GLN A 452 -0.02 -0.16 -32.03
CA GLN A 452 0.86 0.69 -32.83
C GLN A 452 0.74 0.46 -34.34
N GLN A 453 0.54 -0.77 -34.81
CA GLN A 453 0.37 -1.06 -36.23
C GLN A 453 -1.01 -0.62 -36.75
N ASP A 454 -2.08 -0.83 -35.98
CA ASP A 454 -3.43 -0.44 -36.38
C ASP A 454 -3.61 1.09 -36.35
N LEU A 455 -3.07 1.81 -35.36
CA LEU A 455 -3.13 3.28 -35.33
C LEU A 455 -2.35 3.93 -36.49
N THR A 456 -1.21 3.35 -36.86
CA THR A 456 -0.36 3.88 -37.92
C THR A 456 -1.00 3.65 -39.29
N LYS A 457 -1.53 2.44 -39.53
CA LYS A 457 -2.18 2.08 -40.80
C LYS A 457 -3.53 2.80 -40.99
N LEU A 458 -4.29 3.01 -39.92
CA LEU A 458 -5.60 3.68 -39.96
C LEU A 458 -5.47 5.22 -40.11
N ALA A 459 -4.40 5.83 -39.59
CA ALA A 459 -4.08 7.23 -39.81
C ALA A 459 -3.61 7.52 -41.25
N GLU A 460 -2.90 6.57 -41.86
CA GLU A 460 -2.44 6.66 -43.25
C GLU A 460 -3.58 6.50 -44.27
N GLU A 461 -4.65 5.79 -43.92
CA GLU A 461 -5.77 5.50 -44.84
C GLU A 461 -6.99 6.43 -44.67
N GLY A 462 -7.01 7.32 -43.67
CA GLY A 462 -7.93 8.46 -43.60
C GLY A 462 -9.41 8.16 -43.29
N TRP A 463 -9.70 7.06 -42.58
CA TRP A 463 -11.09 6.61 -42.34
C TRP A 463 -11.76 7.26 -41.11
N PRO A 464 -13.01 7.76 -41.23
CA PRO A 464 -13.84 8.14 -40.09
C PRO A 464 -14.70 6.96 -39.61
N SER A 465 -14.50 6.58 -38.35
CA SER A 465 -15.42 5.88 -37.43
C SER A 465 -16.04 4.52 -37.86
N PHE A 466 -15.70 3.49 -37.06
CA PHE A 466 -16.49 2.34 -36.57
C PHE A 466 -16.30 0.90 -37.11
N GLN A 467 -16.47 0.00 -36.13
CA GLN A 467 -16.86 -1.43 -36.09
C GLN A 467 -15.86 -2.53 -36.47
N SER A 468 -15.54 -3.40 -35.50
CA SER A 468 -15.42 -4.85 -35.73
C SER A 468 -15.26 -5.65 -34.41
N ASP A 469 -16.32 -6.39 -34.08
CA ASP A 469 -16.40 -7.37 -32.99
C ASP A 469 -15.49 -8.61 -33.17
N GLU A 470 -14.68 -8.67 -34.24
CA GLU A 470 -13.67 -9.72 -34.45
C GLU A 470 -12.24 -9.28 -34.06
N LEU A 471 -12.04 -7.99 -33.74
CA LEU A 471 -10.75 -7.48 -33.25
C LEU A 471 -10.62 -7.55 -31.71
N LEU A 472 -11.70 -7.89 -31.00
CA LEU A 472 -11.77 -7.91 -29.53
C LEU A 472 -11.30 -9.22 -28.87
N ALA A 473 -10.90 -10.24 -29.64
CA ALA A 473 -10.63 -11.56 -29.09
C ALA A 473 -9.25 -11.74 -28.41
N HIS A 474 -8.28 -10.84 -28.61
CA HIS A 474 -6.90 -11.06 -28.13
C HIS A 474 -6.17 -9.80 -27.64
N HIS A 475 -6.85 -9.01 -26.82
CA HIS A 475 -6.21 -8.06 -25.91
C HIS A 475 -6.57 -8.50 -24.49
N LEU A 476 -5.87 -8.06 -23.43
CA LEU A 476 -6.23 -8.40 -22.04
C LEU A 476 -7.70 -8.07 -21.67
N ASN A 477 -8.42 -7.40 -22.57
CA ASN A 477 -9.88 -7.25 -22.71
C ASN A 477 -10.73 -8.53 -22.59
N GLY A 478 -10.17 -9.73 -22.50
CA GLY A 478 -10.90 -10.96 -22.12
C GLY A 478 -11.02 -11.20 -20.61
N VAL A 479 -10.29 -10.45 -19.80
CA VAL A 479 -10.33 -10.53 -18.33
C VAL A 479 -11.52 -9.70 -17.83
N PRO A 480 -12.45 -10.25 -17.04
CA PRO A 480 -13.59 -9.49 -16.52
C PRO A 480 -13.18 -8.23 -15.76
N ALA A 481 -14.01 -7.19 -15.82
CA ALA A 481 -13.77 -5.94 -15.11
C ALA A 481 -13.51 -6.20 -13.61
N GLY A 482 -12.48 -5.56 -13.06
CA GLY A 482 -12.07 -5.70 -11.67
C GLY A 482 -11.29 -6.99 -11.34
N LYS A 483 -11.07 -7.90 -12.30
CA LYS A 483 -10.21 -9.07 -12.12
C LYS A 483 -8.76 -8.78 -12.47
N ARG A 484 -7.86 -9.55 -11.86
CA ARG A 484 -6.41 -9.48 -12.09
C ARG A 484 -5.95 -10.66 -12.95
N PRO A 485 -5.29 -10.48 -14.10
CA PRO A 485 -4.76 -11.58 -14.87
C PRO A 485 -3.69 -12.34 -14.07
N VAL A 486 -3.65 -13.65 -14.24
CA VAL A 486 -2.56 -14.52 -13.79
C VAL A 486 -2.21 -15.52 -14.89
N VAL A 487 -0.93 -15.74 -15.16
CA VAL A 487 -0.48 -16.78 -16.09
C VAL A 487 0.03 -17.96 -15.29
N LEU A 488 -0.44 -19.16 -15.62
CA LEU A 488 0.06 -20.42 -15.06
C LEU A 488 1.00 -21.09 -16.06
N THR A 489 2.23 -21.38 -15.66
CA THR A 489 3.25 -22.00 -16.51
C THR A 489 3.77 -23.30 -15.90
N PHE A 490 3.98 -24.31 -16.75
CA PHE A 490 4.44 -25.63 -16.35
C PHE A 490 5.71 -26.00 -17.13
N ASP A 491 6.81 -26.24 -16.42
CA ASP A 491 8.13 -26.38 -17.03
C ASP A 491 8.59 -27.83 -17.15
N GLY A 492 9.12 -28.20 -18.31
CA GLY A 492 9.92 -29.41 -18.50
C GLY A 492 9.14 -30.69 -18.80
N SER A 493 7.81 -30.65 -18.90
CA SER A 493 6.99 -31.84 -19.22
C SER A 493 7.17 -33.02 -18.27
N HIS A 494 7.25 -32.82 -16.95
CA HIS A 494 7.25 -33.96 -16.04
C HIS A 494 5.90 -34.72 -16.10
N GLU A 495 5.90 -36.06 -16.03
CA GLU A 495 4.68 -36.90 -16.00
C GLU A 495 3.63 -36.50 -14.96
N SER A 496 4.04 -35.85 -13.86
CA SER A 496 3.16 -35.38 -12.79
C SER A 496 2.32 -34.16 -13.20
N GLN A 497 2.70 -33.48 -14.29
CA GLN A 497 1.93 -32.38 -14.85
C GLN A 497 0.75 -32.90 -15.67
N TYR A 498 0.96 -33.92 -16.50
CA TYR A 498 -0.09 -34.47 -17.35
C TYR A 498 0.16 -35.94 -17.68
N ARG A 499 -0.79 -36.82 -17.32
CA ARG A 499 -0.76 -38.25 -17.65
C ARG A 499 -2.12 -38.72 -18.12
N LEU A 500 -2.15 -39.58 -19.12
CA LEU A 500 -3.35 -40.31 -19.54
C LEU A 500 -3.34 -41.72 -18.92
N LEU A 501 -4.47 -42.12 -18.38
CA LEU A 501 -4.71 -43.48 -17.89
C LEU A 501 -4.92 -44.45 -19.07
N PRO A 502 -4.81 -45.78 -18.87
CA PRO A 502 -4.98 -46.75 -19.96
C PRO A 502 -6.34 -46.71 -20.67
N ASN A 503 -7.36 -46.13 -20.05
CA ASN A 503 -8.68 -45.93 -20.65
C ASN A 503 -8.79 -44.63 -21.47
N GLY A 504 -7.72 -43.83 -21.55
CA GLY A 504 -7.68 -42.55 -22.25
C GLY A 504 -8.07 -41.34 -21.40
N ASP A 505 -8.47 -41.52 -20.15
CA ASP A 505 -8.86 -40.41 -19.27
C ASP A 505 -7.64 -39.66 -18.73
N ILE A 506 -7.79 -38.36 -18.49
CA ILE A 506 -6.81 -37.55 -17.76
C ILE A 506 -6.71 -38.07 -16.33
N ASP A 507 -5.48 -38.37 -15.87
CA ASP A 507 -5.25 -38.80 -14.50
C ASP A 507 -5.57 -37.67 -13.50
N PRO A 508 -6.53 -37.85 -12.58
CA PRO A 508 -6.88 -36.84 -11.58
C PRO A 508 -5.73 -36.52 -10.60
N ASN A 509 -4.68 -37.33 -10.58
CA ASN A 509 -3.47 -37.13 -9.76
C ASN A 509 -2.34 -36.45 -10.56
N THR A 510 -2.70 -35.53 -11.45
CA THR A 510 -1.76 -34.68 -12.19
C THR A 510 -2.21 -33.22 -12.12
N ALA A 511 -1.32 -32.29 -12.45
CA ALA A 511 -1.68 -30.87 -12.52
C ALA A 511 -2.85 -30.63 -13.49
N MET A 512 -2.82 -31.28 -14.66
CA MET A 512 -3.90 -31.22 -15.63
C MET A 512 -5.22 -31.78 -15.09
N GLY A 513 -5.17 -32.87 -14.33
CA GLY A 513 -6.35 -33.41 -13.63
C GLY A 513 -6.93 -32.42 -12.62
N VAL A 514 -6.08 -31.71 -11.88
CA VAL A 514 -6.49 -30.66 -10.93
C VAL A 514 -7.08 -29.46 -11.64
N LEU A 515 -6.43 -28.95 -12.70
CA LEU A 515 -6.92 -27.83 -13.51
C LEU A 515 -8.30 -28.13 -14.11
N ASN A 516 -8.47 -29.32 -14.70
CA ASN A 516 -9.75 -29.72 -15.28
C ASN A 516 -10.87 -29.80 -14.23
N ALA A 517 -10.58 -30.39 -13.07
CA ALA A 517 -11.55 -30.46 -11.98
C ALA A 517 -11.91 -29.07 -11.42
N PHE A 518 -10.93 -28.17 -11.28
CA PHE A 518 -11.15 -26.81 -10.78
C PHE A 518 -11.97 -25.98 -11.78
N HIS A 519 -11.66 -26.08 -13.07
CA HIS A 519 -12.45 -25.46 -14.13
C HIS A 519 -13.91 -25.95 -14.12
N GLN A 520 -14.14 -27.26 -14.01
CA GLN A 520 -15.50 -27.81 -13.95
C GLN A 520 -16.30 -27.32 -12.75
N GLN A 521 -15.63 -27.02 -11.62
CA GLN A 521 -16.26 -26.44 -10.43
C GLN A 521 -16.49 -24.93 -10.56
N HIS A 522 -15.68 -24.23 -11.35
CA HIS A 522 -15.68 -22.77 -11.48
C HIS A 522 -15.63 -22.29 -12.96
N PRO A 523 -16.52 -22.75 -13.85
CA PRO A 523 -16.35 -22.57 -15.29
C PRO A 523 -16.43 -21.12 -15.77
N ALA A 524 -17.13 -20.25 -15.03
CA ALA A 524 -17.25 -18.83 -15.35
C ALA A 524 -16.06 -17.98 -14.90
N ASP A 525 -15.39 -18.39 -13.81
CA ASP A 525 -14.32 -17.60 -13.18
C ASP A 525 -12.92 -18.14 -13.48
N TRP A 526 -12.83 -19.38 -13.99
CA TRP A 526 -11.56 -20.09 -14.15
C TRP A 526 -11.53 -20.89 -15.46
N PRO A 527 -11.45 -20.23 -16.63
CA PRO A 527 -11.25 -20.93 -17.90
C PRO A 527 -9.94 -21.73 -17.90
N LEU A 528 -9.87 -22.77 -18.73
CA LEU A 528 -8.62 -23.51 -18.94
C LEU A 528 -7.64 -22.63 -19.74
N ARG A 529 -6.73 -21.98 -19.01
CA ARG A 529 -5.66 -21.12 -19.52
C ARG A 529 -4.37 -21.41 -18.76
N ALA A 530 -3.34 -21.77 -19.50
CA ALA A 530 -2.02 -22.13 -18.99
C ALA A 530 -1.05 -22.34 -20.16
N THR A 531 0.24 -22.25 -19.89
CA THR A 531 1.30 -22.53 -20.88
C THR A 531 2.14 -23.70 -20.38
N PHE A 532 2.21 -24.78 -21.17
CA PHE A 532 3.08 -25.92 -20.90
C PHE A 532 4.35 -25.77 -21.73
N PHE A 533 5.46 -25.47 -21.07
CA PHE A 533 6.78 -25.44 -21.69
C PHE A 533 7.35 -26.85 -21.72
N VAL A 534 7.38 -27.42 -22.92
CA VAL A 534 7.68 -28.84 -23.10
C VAL A 534 9.12 -29.10 -23.48
N GLN A 535 9.60 -30.29 -23.14
CA GLN A 535 10.97 -30.73 -23.42
C GLN A 535 10.96 -31.99 -24.30
N PRO A 536 11.03 -31.84 -25.65
CA PRO A 536 10.96 -32.98 -26.57
C PRO A 536 12.12 -33.97 -26.44
N ALA A 537 13.30 -33.48 -26.05
CA ALA A 537 14.53 -34.27 -25.90
C ALA A 537 15.08 -34.14 -24.47
N ALA A 538 14.35 -34.67 -23.50
CA ALA A 538 14.81 -34.78 -22.12
C ALA A 538 15.66 -36.05 -21.90
N ASP A 539 16.71 -35.94 -21.07
CA ASP A 539 17.58 -37.08 -20.73
C ASP A 539 16.86 -38.12 -19.85
N GLN A 540 15.88 -37.68 -19.07
CA GLN A 540 15.08 -38.50 -18.17
C GLN A 540 13.71 -38.79 -18.78
N ALA A 541 13.33 -40.08 -18.79
CA ALA A 541 12.09 -40.54 -19.43
C ALA A 541 10.82 -39.86 -18.87
N GLU A 542 10.79 -39.57 -17.57
CA GLU A 542 9.67 -38.88 -16.90
C GLU A 542 9.46 -37.42 -17.34
N TYR A 543 10.47 -36.80 -17.96
CA TYR A 543 10.41 -35.46 -18.56
C TYR A 543 10.24 -35.50 -20.08
N THR A 544 10.47 -36.64 -20.73
CA THR A 544 10.30 -36.78 -22.17
C THR A 544 8.81 -36.78 -22.52
N LEU A 545 8.29 -35.60 -22.87
CA LEU A 545 6.89 -35.40 -23.29
C LEU A 545 5.88 -36.04 -22.30
N PHE A 546 6.03 -35.66 -21.02
CA PHE A 546 5.14 -36.06 -19.93
C PHE A 546 5.19 -37.55 -19.59
N GLY A 547 6.33 -38.20 -19.77
CA GLY A 547 6.55 -39.61 -19.48
C GLY A 547 5.78 -40.58 -20.38
N GLN A 548 5.13 -40.07 -21.45
CA GLN A 548 4.31 -40.85 -22.39
C GLN A 548 4.56 -40.35 -23.83
N PRO A 549 5.79 -40.44 -24.35
CA PRO A 549 6.15 -39.90 -25.66
C PRO A 549 5.32 -40.48 -26.80
N GLU A 550 4.84 -41.72 -26.67
CA GLU A 550 3.94 -42.37 -27.62
C GLU A 550 2.54 -41.73 -27.69
N LEU A 551 2.16 -40.95 -26.67
CA LEU A 551 0.89 -40.21 -26.60
C LEU A 551 1.10 -38.70 -26.77
N ALA A 552 2.32 -38.25 -27.13
CA ALA A 552 2.66 -36.83 -27.15
C ALA A 552 1.76 -36.01 -28.06
N GLU A 553 1.53 -36.44 -29.31
CA GLU A 553 0.65 -35.76 -30.27
C GLU A 553 -0.76 -35.56 -29.67
N GLN A 554 -1.38 -36.64 -29.16
CA GLN A 554 -2.69 -36.59 -28.54
C GLN A 554 -2.73 -35.61 -27.35
N LYS A 555 -1.72 -35.68 -26.47
CA LYS A 555 -1.67 -34.86 -25.26
C LYS A 555 -1.50 -33.38 -25.60
N LEU A 556 -0.56 -33.05 -26.48
CA LEU A 556 -0.30 -31.68 -26.90
C LEU A 556 -1.52 -31.09 -27.64
N GLN A 557 -2.15 -31.85 -28.54
CA GLN A 557 -3.37 -31.41 -29.21
C GLN A 557 -4.51 -31.19 -28.21
N THR A 558 -4.63 -32.05 -27.19
CA THR A 558 -5.64 -31.88 -26.12
C THR A 558 -5.43 -30.59 -25.33
N LEU A 559 -4.18 -30.19 -25.08
CA LEU A 559 -3.88 -28.92 -24.41
C LEU A 559 -4.38 -27.73 -25.25
N ILE A 560 -4.09 -27.76 -26.56
CA ILE A 560 -4.49 -26.72 -27.51
C ILE A 560 -6.02 -26.65 -27.65
N ASP A 561 -6.68 -27.79 -27.82
CA ASP A 561 -8.13 -27.88 -27.96
C ASP A 561 -8.87 -27.40 -26.70
N ALA A 562 -8.25 -27.54 -25.52
CA ALA A 562 -8.74 -27.01 -24.26
C ALA A 562 -8.52 -25.49 -24.09
N GLY A 563 -7.78 -24.86 -25.00
CA GLY A 563 -7.47 -23.44 -24.99
C GLY A 563 -6.22 -23.06 -24.20
N MET A 564 -5.31 -24.00 -23.95
CA MET A 564 -3.99 -23.78 -23.33
C MET A 564 -2.89 -23.73 -24.41
N GLU A 565 -1.68 -23.38 -24.00
CA GLU A 565 -0.54 -23.16 -24.89
C GLU A 565 0.57 -24.19 -24.70
N VAL A 566 1.33 -24.38 -25.77
CA VAL A 566 2.56 -25.19 -25.77
C VAL A 566 3.72 -24.28 -26.15
N GLY A 567 4.73 -24.21 -25.30
CA GLY A 567 6.00 -23.52 -25.54
C GLY A 567 7.19 -24.47 -25.43
N LEU A 568 8.40 -23.98 -25.72
CA LEU A 568 9.62 -24.77 -25.54
C LEU A 568 10.28 -24.50 -24.18
N TYR A 569 10.73 -25.55 -23.50
CA TYR A 569 11.54 -25.43 -22.29
C TYR A 569 13.03 -25.64 -22.58
N LEU A 570 13.88 -24.72 -22.11
CA LEU A 570 15.33 -24.83 -22.21
C LEU A 570 15.95 -24.95 -20.80
N PRO A 571 16.31 -26.17 -20.35
CA PRO A 571 16.91 -26.37 -19.03
C PRO A 571 18.31 -25.76 -18.94
N GLU A 572 18.75 -25.46 -17.71
CA GLU A 572 20.12 -25.03 -17.43
C GLU A 572 21.11 -26.14 -17.75
N ASP A 573 22.19 -25.75 -18.43
CA ASP A 573 23.29 -26.64 -18.74
C ASP A 573 24.62 -25.88 -18.50
N PRO A 574 25.28 -26.11 -17.37
CA PRO A 574 26.53 -25.43 -17.02
C PRO A 574 27.70 -25.74 -17.97
N GLU A 575 27.57 -26.74 -18.86
CA GLU A 575 28.57 -27.09 -19.87
C GLU A 575 28.17 -26.68 -21.31
N THR A 576 27.04 -25.96 -21.49
CA THR A 576 26.53 -25.70 -22.85
C THR A 576 27.49 -24.89 -23.70
N THR A 577 28.00 -25.53 -24.76
CA THR A 577 28.56 -24.82 -25.91
C THR A 577 27.42 -24.19 -26.73
N TYR A 578 27.68 -23.06 -27.39
CA TYR A 578 26.76 -22.40 -28.34
C TYR A 578 26.02 -23.35 -29.30
N ARG A 579 26.70 -24.43 -29.72
CA ARG A 579 26.15 -25.44 -30.62
C ARG A 579 25.08 -26.33 -29.97
N GLU A 580 25.23 -26.61 -28.69
CA GLU A 580 24.29 -27.45 -27.92
C GLU A 580 22.99 -26.69 -27.63
N THR A 581 23.08 -25.40 -27.28
CA THR A 581 21.91 -24.51 -27.15
C THR A 581 21.10 -24.49 -28.45
N ARG A 582 21.75 -24.30 -29.62
CA ARG A 582 21.04 -24.34 -30.91
C ARG A 582 20.47 -25.71 -31.26
N ARG A 583 21.11 -26.81 -30.86
CA ARG A 583 20.56 -28.16 -31.00
C ARG A 583 19.29 -28.34 -30.18
N ARG A 584 19.24 -27.84 -28.95
CA ARG A 584 18.06 -27.94 -28.08
C ARG A 584 16.91 -27.05 -28.57
N LEU A 585 17.23 -25.86 -29.09
CA LEU A 585 16.25 -24.99 -29.76
C LEU A 585 15.67 -25.66 -31.02
N SER A 586 16.42 -26.49 -31.73
CA SER A 586 15.86 -27.32 -32.83
C SER A 586 14.89 -28.43 -32.38
N GLY A 587 14.64 -28.59 -31.07
CA GLY A 587 13.54 -29.40 -30.55
C GLY A 587 12.17 -28.94 -31.06
N GLU A 588 12.06 -27.69 -31.50
CA GLU A 588 10.94 -27.13 -32.26
C GLU A 588 10.53 -28.02 -33.45
N ALA A 589 11.48 -28.59 -34.19
CA ALA A 589 11.22 -29.52 -35.28
C ALA A 589 10.36 -30.72 -34.88
N THR A 590 10.60 -31.21 -33.66
CA THR A 590 9.84 -32.33 -33.09
C THR A 590 8.42 -31.87 -32.75
N LEU A 591 8.28 -30.67 -32.18
CA LEU A 591 6.98 -30.08 -31.87
C LEU A 591 6.18 -29.73 -33.13
N GLU A 592 6.80 -29.13 -34.15
CA GLU A 592 6.18 -28.86 -35.46
C GLU A 592 5.65 -30.14 -36.12
N THR A 593 6.37 -31.25 -35.97
CA THR A 593 5.92 -32.55 -36.48
C THR A 593 4.73 -33.08 -35.70
N LEU A 594 4.72 -32.91 -34.37
CA LEU A 594 3.64 -33.34 -33.49
C LEU A 594 2.41 -32.41 -33.56
N LEU A 595 2.61 -31.15 -33.93
CA LEU A 595 1.61 -30.10 -33.94
C LEU A 595 1.66 -29.31 -35.26
N PRO A 596 1.33 -29.95 -36.40
CA PRO A 596 1.43 -29.31 -37.70
C PRO A 596 0.51 -28.08 -37.79
N GLY A 597 1.11 -26.92 -38.06
CA GLY A 597 0.40 -25.65 -38.18
C GLY A 597 0.18 -24.90 -36.86
N TYR A 598 0.64 -25.43 -35.72
CA TYR A 598 0.73 -24.67 -34.48
C TYR A 598 2.10 -23.98 -34.40
N GLU A 599 2.09 -22.65 -34.29
CA GLU A 599 3.32 -21.87 -34.14
C GLU A 599 3.83 -22.01 -32.69
N ILE A 600 5.11 -22.32 -32.49
CA ILE A 600 5.75 -22.33 -31.17
C ILE A 600 6.49 -21.00 -30.98
N ASP A 601 5.89 -20.07 -30.26
CA ASP A 601 6.32 -18.66 -30.18
C ASP A 601 6.80 -18.25 -28.77
N SER A 602 6.91 -19.21 -27.85
CA SER A 602 7.33 -18.96 -26.47
C SER A 602 8.41 -19.93 -25.99
N LEU A 603 9.38 -19.37 -25.26
CA LEU A 603 10.52 -20.07 -24.70
C LEU A 603 10.61 -19.81 -23.19
N ALA A 604 10.89 -20.85 -22.40
CA ALA A 604 11.11 -20.76 -20.96
C ALA A 604 12.55 -21.09 -20.58
N LEU A 605 13.15 -20.21 -19.78
CA LEU A 605 14.50 -20.32 -19.19
C LEU A 605 14.41 -20.47 -17.67
N GLU A 606 15.40 -21.13 -17.09
CA GLU A 606 15.59 -21.36 -15.64
C GLU A 606 16.21 -20.17 -14.91
N THR A 607 17.12 -19.41 -15.52
CA THR A 607 17.78 -18.27 -14.87
C THR A 607 18.14 -17.19 -15.89
N ILE A 608 18.34 -15.97 -15.41
CA ILE A 608 18.78 -14.84 -16.24
C ILE A 608 20.22 -15.02 -16.76
N ASP A 609 21.04 -15.79 -16.04
CA ASP A 609 22.45 -16.05 -16.35
C ASP A 609 22.65 -17.05 -17.50
N GLN A 610 21.60 -17.80 -17.86
CA GLN A 610 21.60 -18.65 -19.06
C GLN A 610 21.69 -17.85 -20.38
N ALA A 611 21.69 -16.50 -20.35
CA ALA A 611 21.57 -15.66 -21.54
C ALA A 611 22.71 -14.64 -21.73
N PRO A 612 23.92 -15.05 -22.17
CA PRO A 612 24.95 -14.08 -22.56
C PRO A 612 24.62 -13.31 -23.85
N ALA A 613 23.65 -13.75 -24.68
CA ALA A 613 23.13 -12.98 -25.82
C ALA A 613 21.68 -13.35 -26.21
N LEU A 614 20.69 -12.54 -25.80
CA LEU A 614 19.27 -12.75 -26.14
C LEU A 614 18.96 -12.81 -27.63
N SER A 615 19.73 -12.14 -28.46
CA SER A 615 19.55 -12.16 -29.92
C SER A 615 19.68 -13.55 -30.52
N LEU A 616 20.37 -14.48 -29.84
CA LEU A 616 20.48 -15.87 -30.25
C LEU A 616 19.29 -16.73 -29.84
N LEU A 617 18.59 -16.34 -28.77
CA LEU A 617 17.42 -17.07 -28.28
C LEU A 617 16.15 -16.58 -28.97
N GLN A 618 16.11 -15.30 -29.37
CA GLN A 618 14.97 -14.73 -30.06
C GLN A 618 14.79 -15.34 -31.45
N MET A 619 15.81 -15.33 -32.31
CA MET A 619 15.68 -15.88 -33.65
C MET A 619 16.97 -16.48 -34.18
N GLY A 620 16.86 -17.50 -35.02
CA GLY A 620 18.02 -18.12 -35.62
C GLY A 620 17.69 -19.27 -36.53
N ALA A 621 18.74 -19.96 -36.99
CA ALA A 621 18.60 -21.16 -37.78
C ALA A 621 19.58 -22.24 -37.32
N PHE A 622 19.15 -23.49 -37.28
CA PHE A 622 20.01 -24.64 -37.02
C PHE A 622 19.64 -25.79 -37.97
N ASN A 623 20.64 -26.34 -38.66
CA ASN A 623 20.44 -27.38 -39.68
C ASN A 623 19.37 -27.06 -40.76
N GLY A 624 19.13 -25.77 -41.05
CA GLY A 624 18.16 -25.33 -42.05
C GLY A 624 16.73 -25.14 -41.53
N GLN A 625 16.48 -25.35 -40.23
CA GLN A 625 15.24 -24.95 -39.57
C GLN A 625 15.43 -23.63 -38.87
N GLU A 626 14.49 -22.71 -39.11
CA GLU A 626 14.43 -21.40 -38.48
C GLU A 626 13.58 -21.47 -37.22
N TYR A 627 13.85 -20.59 -36.25
CA TYR A 627 13.02 -20.40 -35.07
C TYR A 627 12.90 -18.91 -34.78
N ASP A 628 11.75 -18.52 -34.21
CA ASP A 628 11.47 -17.17 -33.73
C ASP A 628 10.60 -17.23 -32.46
N TYR A 629 11.17 -16.84 -31.32
CA TYR A 629 10.51 -16.79 -30.02
C TYR A 629 10.28 -15.33 -29.61
N PRO A 630 9.14 -14.73 -29.99
CA PRO A 630 8.79 -13.39 -29.55
C PRO A 630 8.56 -13.29 -28.03
N LEU A 631 8.26 -14.40 -27.36
CA LEU A 631 8.05 -14.46 -25.92
C LEU A 631 9.14 -15.31 -25.25
N ILE A 632 9.97 -14.70 -24.42
CA ILE A 632 10.96 -15.43 -23.63
C ILE A 632 10.75 -15.12 -22.17
N THR A 633 10.52 -16.18 -21.39
CA THR A 633 10.26 -16.12 -19.96
C THR A 633 11.44 -16.64 -19.15
N ILE A 634 11.68 -16.06 -17.98
CA ILE A 634 12.85 -16.34 -17.14
C ILE A 634 12.39 -16.47 -15.69
N VAL A 635 12.85 -17.48 -14.96
CA VAL A 635 12.60 -17.51 -13.51
C VAL A 635 13.47 -16.46 -12.83
N ALA A 636 12.82 -15.51 -12.17
CA ALA A 636 13.47 -14.37 -11.52
C ALA A 636 12.84 -14.03 -10.16
N ASP A 637 11.86 -14.83 -9.72
CA ASP A 637 11.10 -14.63 -8.49
C ASP A 637 10.62 -13.18 -8.33
N THR A 638 9.93 -12.70 -9.37
CA THR A 638 9.23 -11.42 -9.38
C THR A 638 8.11 -11.43 -10.41
N ALA A 639 7.11 -10.57 -10.23
CA ALA A 639 6.00 -10.40 -11.17
C ALA A 639 6.47 -9.65 -12.44
N ALA A 640 5.77 -9.88 -13.56
CA ALA A 640 6.05 -9.19 -14.81
C ALA A 640 5.38 -7.82 -14.83
N LEU A 641 6.02 -6.81 -15.42
CA LEU A 641 5.35 -5.53 -15.68
C LEU A 641 4.19 -5.73 -16.66
N SER A 642 3.19 -4.85 -16.61
CA SER A 642 2.11 -4.82 -17.60
C SER A 642 2.68 -4.72 -19.01
N PRO A 643 2.10 -5.42 -20.01
CA PRO A 643 2.46 -5.22 -21.41
C PRO A 643 2.17 -3.80 -21.92
N TYR A 644 1.34 -3.02 -21.23
CA TYR A 644 1.12 -1.60 -21.53
C TYR A 644 2.21 -0.67 -20.95
N SER A 645 3.14 -1.21 -20.16
CA SER A 645 4.31 -0.49 -19.69
C SER A 645 5.36 -0.39 -20.80
N ASN A 646 5.98 0.78 -20.96
CA ASN A 646 7.13 0.97 -21.85
C ASN A 646 8.40 0.24 -21.38
N LEU A 647 8.40 -0.27 -20.15
CA LEU A 647 9.49 -1.08 -19.57
C LEU A 647 9.25 -2.59 -19.73
N PHE A 648 8.09 -3.01 -20.23
CA PHE A 648 7.83 -4.42 -20.51
C PHE A 648 8.76 -4.92 -21.61
N THR A 649 9.40 -6.06 -21.37
CA THR A 649 10.34 -6.67 -22.32
C THR A 649 9.86 -8.09 -22.65
N PRO A 650 9.24 -8.31 -23.83
CA PRO A 650 8.65 -9.61 -24.17
C PRO A 650 9.69 -10.75 -24.26
N HIS A 651 10.96 -10.42 -24.42
CA HIS A 651 12.08 -11.36 -24.43
C HIS A 651 12.74 -11.56 -23.06
N ARG A 652 12.23 -10.95 -21.98
CA ARG A 652 12.73 -11.10 -20.59
C ARG A 652 11.58 -11.03 -19.60
N ILE A 653 10.54 -11.81 -19.82
CA ILE A 653 9.36 -11.83 -18.97
C ILE A 653 9.68 -12.61 -17.68
N PRO A 654 9.68 -11.99 -16.49
CA PRO A 654 10.00 -12.69 -15.25
C PRO A 654 8.85 -13.60 -14.82
N ARG A 655 9.20 -14.72 -14.19
CA ARG A 655 8.29 -15.70 -13.61
C ARG A 655 8.64 -15.98 -12.15
N ILE A 656 7.61 -16.31 -11.39
CA ILE A 656 7.67 -16.63 -9.97
C ILE A 656 7.71 -18.15 -9.81
N ASN A 657 8.73 -18.69 -9.15
CA ASN A 657 8.83 -20.12 -8.88
C ASN A 657 7.94 -20.54 -7.70
N ILE A 658 6.89 -21.32 -7.97
CA ILE A 658 5.99 -21.84 -6.93
C ILE A 658 6.45 -23.25 -6.53
N ALA A 659 7.25 -23.32 -5.47
CA ALA A 659 7.75 -24.56 -4.87
C ALA A 659 7.62 -24.52 -3.32
N SER A 660 8.55 -23.82 -2.64
CA SER A 660 8.51 -23.64 -1.17
C SER A 660 7.72 -22.42 -0.72
N GLU A 661 7.77 -21.32 -1.47
CA GLU A 661 6.89 -20.18 -1.24
C GLU A 661 5.50 -20.50 -1.79
N THR A 662 4.47 -20.13 -1.04
CA THR A 662 3.07 -20.37 -1.41
C THR A 662 2.52 -19.19 -2.20
N VAL A 663 1.46 -19.43 -2.97
CA VAL A 663 0.83 -18.34 -3.72
C VAL A 663 0.25 -17.27 -2.79
N ILE A 664 -0.16 -17.61 -1.56
CA ILE A 664 -0.61 -16.60 -0.59
C ILE A 664 0.51 -15.67 -0.14
N ASP A 665 1.75 -16.15 -0.01
CA ASP A 665 2.90 -15.28 0.31
C ASP A 665 3.09 -14.23 -0.78
N TRP A 666 2.89 -14.61 -2.05
CA TRP A 666 2.90 -13.70 -3.20
C TRP A 666 1.65 -12.83 -3.30
N ILE A 667 0.49 -13.30 -2.84
CA ILE A 667 -0.70 -12.45 -2.76
C ILE A 667 -0.54 -11.43 -1.64
N ASP A 668 0.08 -11.77 -0.50
CA ASP A 668 0.19 -10.91 0.67
C ASP A 668 1.32 -9.90 0.54
N ARG A 669 2.49 -10.33 0.02
CA ARG A 669 3.63 -9.45 -0.33
C ARG A 669 3.24 -8.33 -1.28
N TYR A 670 2.16 -8.50 -2.03
CA TYR A 670 1.68 -7.57 -3.06
C TYR A 670 0.26 -7.04 -2.81
N GLY A 671 -0.53 -7.69 -1.96
CA GLY A 671 -1.97 -7.46 -1.75
C GLY A 671 -2.29 -6.26 -0.88
N ASN A 672 -1.30 -5.78 -0.13
CA ASN A 672 -1.38 -4.53 0.63
C ASN A 672 -1.00 -3.29 -0.19
N THR A 673 -0.64 -3.46 -1.47
CA THR A 673 -0.24 -2.39 -2.39
C THR A 673 -1.21 -2.30 -3.58
N PRO A 674 -2.40 -1.69 -3.46
CA PRO A 674 -3.24 -1.46 -4.64
C PRO A 674 -2.55 -0.53 -5.62
N ASN A 675 -2.86 -0.72 -6.90
CA ASN A 675 -2.08 -0.22 -8.04
C ASN A 675 -0.69 -0.87 -8.18
N ARG A 676 -0.45 -2.01 -7.53
CA ARG A 676 0.68 -2.87 -7.90
C ARG A 676 0.31 -3.91 -8.94
N TYR A 677 -0.91 -4.44 -8.92
CA TYR A 677 -1.36 -5.43 -9.89
C TYR A 677 -2.05 -4.82 -11.10
N PHE A 678 -1.87 -5.40 -12.27
CA PHE A 678 -2.76 -5.14 -13.39
C PHE A 678 -4.19 -5.49 -12.97
N VAL A 679 -5.12 -4.56 -13.19
CA VAL A 679 -6.55 -4.80 -12.97
C VAL A 679 -7.29 -4.46 -14.26
N SER A 680 -8.04 -5.43 -14.78
CA SER A 680 -8.77 -5.26 -16.03
C SER A 680 -9.93 -4.29 -15.90
N ALA A 681 -10.11 -3.42 -16.90
CA ALA A 681 -11.33 -2.63 -17.08
C ALA A 681 -12.52 -3.45 -17.60
N GLY A 682 -12.28 -4.70 -18.03
CA GLY A 682 -13.25 -5.53 -18.72
C GLY A 682 -13.55 -5.06 -20.14
N VAL A 683 -14.43 -5.78 -20.83
CA VAL A 683 -14.99 -5.31 -22.11
C VAL A 683 -15.94 -4.16 -21.78
N ILE A 684 -15.62 -2.94 -22.20
CA ILE A 684 -16.58 -1.82 -22.21
C ILE A 684 -17.68 -2.23 -23.21
N PRO A 685 -18.94 -2.46 -22.77
CA PRO A 685 -20.03 -2.60 -23.72
C PRO A 685 -20.12 -1.28 -24.48
N ASP A 686 -20.23 -1.32 -25.81
CA ASP A 686 -20.47 -0.14 -26.64
C ASP A 686 -21.72 0.62 -26.15
N THR A 687 -21.53 1.54 -25.21
CA THR A 687 -22.55 2.47 -24.73
C THR A 687 -21.98 3.88 -24.76
N TYR A 688 -21.72 4.37 -25.97
CA TYR A 688 -21.96 5.78 -26.24
C TYR A 688 -23.39 5.93 -26.78
N PRO A 689 -24.27 6.71 -26.13
CA PRO A 689 -25.40 7.26 -26.83
C PRO A 689 -24.85 8.21 -27.89
N VAL A 690 -25.05 7.87 -29.16
CA VAL A 690 -24.96 8.84 -30.24
C VAL A 690 -26.08 9.86 -29.99
N ASN A 691 -25.73 11.04 -29.48
CA ASN A 691 -26.38 12.33 -29.73
C ASN A 691 -25.56 13.48 -29.14
#